data_AF-A0A453RV75-F1
#
_entry.id   AF-A0A453RV75-F1
#
_cell.length_a   1.000
_cell.length_b   1.000
_cell.length_c   1.000
_cell.angle_alpha   90.00
_cell.angle_beta   90.00
_cell.angle_gamma   90.00
#
_symmetry.space_group_name_H-M   'P 1'
#
loop_
_entity.id
_entity.type
_entity.pdbx_description
1 polymer ?
#
loop_
_entity_poly.entity_id
_entity_poly.type
_entity_poly.pdbx_seq_one_letter_code
_entity_poly.pdbx_strand_id
1 'polypeptide(L)'
;LTFFTNNIFVLQVAKIEGRLKSGYYARHGFSSLKNDIRSMCRDALRYKGRSDLGDMKQIVVSFIQLAKRLGNPRLISERDGAAAQKDNSDTSQYSSDAKLKKKQNKTTGERRGANWATASAGADASSRAFDREIKRSLSKLKKMDVDSGSETSDDDDGYSEGDETESETTVSDTESDLDSNSAAWDLRGNGMKLFESGDSVGDDRGWGARMTKASLVPPVTRKYEVIEKYLIVADEEEVQRKMRVALPDDYSEKLLSQKNGTENLEIPEVKDYQRRKVPGDEVLEQEVYGIDPYTHNLLRDIMPADVSLSSADKHTFIEELLLNTLNKQVRDFTGSGNTPMVYPLKPVIEEIQKSAEESGDRRTAKMCLGMLKAMRSRPEHNYVAYRKGLGVVCNKKGGFGMDDFVIEFFGEVYPSWRWYEKQDGIKHIQNNSEDQAPEFYNIMLERPKGDRDGYDLVFVDAMHKANYASRICHSCNPNCEAKVTAVDGQYQIGVYTVRPIAEGEEITFDYNSVTESKEEHEASVCLCGSQVCRGSYLNFSGEGAFEKVLMEFHGVLDRHSLLLQACEANTVSQQDLIDLGRAGLGTCLLAGLPGWLVAYTAQLVRFIFFERQKLPNEIFKHNMEEKRQFFTDINMDSERNDAEVQAEGVLNSRLQHLTHTLDKVGYVMRCIFGDPKNAPPPLVRLTGRSLVSAIWKGEGSLVDELLQSIEHHVDEDVLTDLKDKIRLHDPSDSEDIEGDIRNSLLWLRDELRTLSCTYKCRHDAAADLIHMYAYTKCFFRARDYKTVKSPPVHISPLDLGPKYADKLGPGFQEYSKTYPENYCLAQLIYWYSQNAEPESRLTRARKGCMSLPDVSSFYVKSVKPTQERVYGTRTVRFMLSRMEKQAQRPWPKDRIWVFKSDPRFFGTPMMDAVLNNNSPLDKEMVHWLKTRSNVFLG
;
A
#
# COMPACT_ATOMS: atom_id res chain seq x y z
N LEU A 1 -45.89 2.97 27.00
CA LEU A 1 -45.51 4.13 26.18
C LEU A 1 -46.41 5.31 26.55
N THR A 2 -46.26 5.83 27.76
CA THR A 2 -46.81 7.13 28.17
C THR A 2 -46.21 7.45 29.52
N PHE A 3 -45.13 8.23 29.53
CA PHE A 3 -44.88 9.38 30.40
C PHE A 3 -43.45 9.89 30.11
N PHE A 4 -43.36 11.18 29.79
CA PHE A 4 -42.17 12.02 29.61
C PHE A 4 -41.07 11.54 28.62
N THR A 5 -41.16 11.98 27.36
CA THR A 5 -39.97 12.20 26.49
C THR A 5 -40.25 13.32 25.48
N ASN A 6 -39.20 14.08 25.13
CA ASN A 6 -39.21 15.23 24.21
C ASN A 6 -40.01 15.01 22.90
N ASN A 7 -40.80 16.01 22.50
CA ASN A 7 -41.72 16.00 21.33
C ASN A 7 -41.09 15.53 19.99
N ILE A 8 -39.80 15.80 19.77
CA ILE A 8 -39.09 15.44 18.53
C ILE A 8 -38.94 13.92 18.37
N PHE A 9 -38.65 13.22 19.48
CA PHE A 9 -38.40 11.78 19.45
C PHE A 9 -39.70 10.99 19.44
N VAL A 10 -40.76 11.50 20.09
CA VAL A 10 -42.12 10.92 20.01
C VAL A 10 -42.62 10.90 18.56
N LEU A 11 -42.36 11.95 17.79
CA LEU A 11 -42.68 12.00 16.36
C LEU A 11 -41.90 10.98 15.52
N GLN A 12 -40.60 10.79 15.79
CA GLN A 12 -39.80 9.79 15.07
C GLN A 12 -40.19 8.35 15.44
N VAL A 13 -40.45 8.09 16.72
CA VAL A 13 -40.92 6.78 17.19
C VAL A 13 -42.30 6.48 16.60
N ALA A 14 -43.24 7.44 16.59
CA ALA A 14 -44.54 7.30 15.96
C ALA A 14 -44.44 7.07 14.44
N LYS A 15 -43.47 7.72 13.77
CA LYS A 15 -43.17 7.51 12.34
C LYS A 15 -42.68 6.09 12.07
N ILE A 16 -41.76 5.58 12.88
CA ILE A 16 -41.25 4.20 12.76
C ILE A 16 -42.37 3.19 13.05
N GLU A 17 -43.18 3.44 14.08
CA GLU A 17 -44.31 2.60 14.45
C GLU A 17 -45.40 2.58 13.35
N GLY A 18 -45.71 3.72 12.74
CA GLY A 18 -46.60 3.81 11.59
C GLY A 18 -46.06 3.09 10.34
N ARG A 19 -44.75 3.16 10.10
CA ARG A 19 -44.08 2.40 9.02
C ARG A 19 -44.08 0.89 9.29
N LEU A 20 -43.95 0.48 10.55
CA LEU A 20 -44.08 -0.92 10.96
C LEU A 20 -45.51 -1.43 10.74
N LYS A 21 -46.53 -0.70 11.22
CA LYS A 21 -47.95 -1.06 11.08
C LYS A 21 -48.42 -1.09 9.62
N SER A 22 -47.80 -0.32 8.73
CA SER A 22 -48.11 -0.31 7.29
C SER A 22 -47.31 -1.33 6.46
N GLY A 23 -46.48 -2.16 7.10
CA GLY A 23 -45.64 -3.15 6.41
C GLY A 23 -44.59 -2.51 5.49
N TYR A 24 -44.19 -1.26 5.74
CA TYR A 24 -43.26 -0.50 4.88
C TYR A 24 -41.89 -1.19 4.78
N TYR A 25 -41.34 -1.65 5.90
CA TYR A 25 -40.02 -2.28 5.97
C TYR A 25 -39.98 -3.68 5.36
N ALA A 26 -41.12 -4.38 5.31
CA ALA A 26 -41.23 -5.65 4.58
C ALA A 26 -41.10 -5.45 3.06
N ARG A 27 -41.47 -4.25 2.55
CA ARG A 27 -41.41 -3.90 1.12
C ARG A 27 -40.11 -3.21 0.68
N HIS A 28 -39.45 -2.48 1.59
CA HIS A 28 -38.28 -1.63 1.27
C HIS A 28 -36.96 -2.15 1.88
N GLY A 29 -36.96 -3.37 2.41
CA GLY A 29 -35.78 -4.03 2.93
C GLY A 29 -35.30 -3.53 4.29
N PHE A 30 -34.49 -4.38 4.95
CA PHE A 30 -33.98 -4.17 6.31
C PHE A 30 -33.03 -2.95 6.43
N SER A 31 -32.42 -2.53 5.32
CA SER A 31 -31.56 -1.33 5.23
C SER A 31 -32.32 -0.03 5.56
N SER A 32 -33.60 0.06 5.17
CA SER A 32 -34.45 1.23 5.44
C SER A 32 -34.74 1.40 6.94
N LEU A 33 -34.96 0.31 7.67
CA LEU A 33 -35.15 0.33 9.13
C LEU A 33 -33.85 0.69 9.86
N LYS A 34 -32.71 0.18 9.37
CA LYS A 34 -31.37 0.47 9.90
C LYS A 34 -31.02 1.96 9.77
N ASN A 35 -31.40 2.60 8.67
CA ASN A 35 -31.20 4.03 8.45
C ASN A 35 -32.05 4.91 9.38
N ASP A 36 -33.32 4.56 9.59
CA ASP A 36 -34.19 5.28 10.53
C ASP A 36 -33.67 5.17 11.98
N ILE A 37 -33.20 3.98 12.40
CA ILE A 37 -32.56 3.78 13.72
C ILE A 37 -31.24 4.56 13.84
N ARG A 38 -30.45 4.64 12.75
CA ARG A 38 -29.18 5.36 12.72
C ARG A 38 -29.39 6.88 12.82
N SER A 39 -30.43 7.41 12.18
CA SER A 39 -30.84 8.81 12.32
C SER A 39 -31.23 9.11 13.76
N MET A 40 -32.07 8.27 14.35
CA MET A 40 -32.52 8.39 15.74
C MET A 40 -31.35 8.36 16.73
N CYS A 41 -30.37 7.46 16.54
CA CYS A 41 -29.16 7.40 17.38
C CYS A 41 -28.27 8.65 17.22
N ARG A 42 -28.21 9.23 16.03
CA ARG A 42 -27.43 10.45 15.76
C ARG A 42 -28.06 11.68 16.44
N ASP A 43 -29.38 11.78 16.40
CA ASP A 43 -30.13 12.88 17.03
C ASP A 43 -30.05 12.78 18.57
N ALA A 44 -30.06 11.56 19.13
CA ALA A 44 -29.82 11.33 20.56
C ALA A 44 -28.41 11.76 21.02
N LEU A 45 -27.39 11.58 20.17
CA LEU A 45 -26.01 11.99 20.47
C LEU A 45 -25.80 13.51 20.37
N ARG A 46 -26.66 14.24 19.64
CA ARG A 46 -26.58 15.70 19.50
C ARG A 46 -27.19 16.47 20.69
N TYR A 47 -28.04 15.83 21.50
CA TYR A 47 -28.75 16.50 22.59
C TYR A 47 -28.02 16.32 23.94
N LYS A 48 -27.17 17.30 24.33
CA LYS A 48 -26.52 17.33 25.66
C LYS A 48 -27.20 18.37 26.56
N GLY A 49 -28.08 17.92 27.46
CA GLY A 49 -28.59 18.74 28.56
C GLY A 49 -29.82 18.16 29.28
N ARG A 50 -29.64 17.82 30.57
CA ARG A 50 -30.62 17.43 31.61
C ARG A 50 -31.11 15.97 31.69
N SER A 51 -31.68 15.65 32.86
CA SER A 51 -31.75 14.37 33.59
C SER A 51 -32.52 13.19 32.96
N ASP A 52 -33.00 13.28 31.72
CA ASP A 52 -33.84 12.23 31.10
C ASP A 52 -33.06 11.23 30.23
N LEU A 53 -31.75 11.07 30.46
CA LEU A 53 -30.95 10.07 29.71
C LEU A 53 -31.42 8.62 29.97
N GLY A 54 -32.05 8.33 31.11
CA GLY A 54 -32.46 6.97 31.49
C GLY A 54 -33.48 6.34 30.54
N ASP A 55 -34.58 7.04 30.28
CA ASP A 55 -35.67 6.55 29.42
C ASP A 55 -35.26 6.52 27.94
N MET A 56 -34.43 7.48 27.52
CA MET A 56 -33.87 7.52 26.16
C MET A 56 -32.99 6.30 25.86
N LYS A 57 -32.19 5.86 26.84
CA LYS A 57 -31.35 4.65 26.72
C LYS A 57 -32.18 3.40 26.48
N GLN A 58 -33.31 3.28 27.16
CA GLN A 58 -34.20 2.11 27.07
C GLN A 58 -34.93 2.01 25.71
N ILE A 59 -35.30 3.15 25.14
CA ILE A 59 -35.94 3.21 23.81
C ILE A 59 -34.96 2.78 22.72
N VAL A 60 -33.73 3.33 22.70
CA VAL A 60 -32.72 2.99 21.67
C VAL A 60 -32.32 1.52 21.74
N VAL A 61 -32.15 0.95 22.94
CA VAL A 61 -31.86 -0.48 23.12
C VAL A 61 -33.00 -1.35 22.59
N SER A 62 -34.25 -0.97 22.84
CA SER A 62 -35.42 -1.71 22.36
C SER A 62 -35.49 -1.76 20.83
N PHE A 63 -35.15 -0.66 20.14
CA PHE A 63 -35.09 -0.63 18.66
C PHE A 63 -33.91 -1.43 18.10
N ILE A 64 -32.75 -1.43 18.76
CA ILE A 64 -31.61 -2.27 18.37
C ILE A 64 -31.96 -3.77 18.53
N GLN A 65 -32.65 -4.13 19.61
CA GLN A 65 -33.12 -5.51 19.82
C GLN A 65 -34.18 -5.91 18.79
N LEU A 66 -35.10 -5.01 18.44
CA LEU A 66 -36.08 -5.24 17.37
C LEU A 66 -35.40 -5.49 16.02
N ALA A 67 -34.40 -4.68 15.66
CA ALA A 67 -33.61 -4.88 14.45
C ALA A 67 -32.90 -6.24 14.46
N LYS A 68 -32.25 -6.62 15.57
CA LYS A 68 -31.60 -7.93 15.71
C LYS A 68 -32.57 -9.11 15.56
N ARG A 69 -33.82 -8.97 16.01
CA ARG A 69 -34.86 -10.01 15.85
C ARG A 69 -35.38 -10.11 14.42
N LEU A 70 -35.54 -8.98 13.73
CA LEU A 70 -36.00 -8.92 12.34
C LEU A 70 -34.92 -9.33 11.32
N GLY A 71 -33.64 -9.17 11.65
CA GLY A 71 -32.51 -9.53 10.79
C GLY A 71 -32.08 -11.01 10.86
N ASN A 72 -32.82 -11.87 11.56
CA ASN A 72 -32.45 -13.29 11.76
C ASN A 72 -33.54 -14.21 11.17
N PRO A 73 -33.35 -14.82 9.99
CA PRO A 73 -34.39 -15.59 9.30
C PRO A 73 -34.86 -16.84 10.06
N ARG A 74 -34.04 -17.36 10.99
CA ARG A 74 -34.32 -18.59 11.75
C ARG A 74 -35.25 -18.41 12.96
N LEU A 75 -35.62 -17.18 13.32
CA LEU A 75 -36.52 -16.90 14.46
C LEU A 75 -37.91 -16.39 14.05
N ILE A 76 -38.20 -16.34 12.75
CA ILE A 76 -39.48 -15.87 12.19
C ILE A 76 -40.42 -17.06 11.87
N SER A 77 -39.99 -18.30 12.12
CA SER A 77 -40.79 -19.52 11.88
C SER A 77 -41.54 -20.05 13.12
N GLU A 78 -41.62 -19.31 14.23
CA GLU A 78 -42.37 -19.72 15.42
C GLU A 78 -43.18 -18.57 16.01
N ARG A 79 -44.09 -18.00 15.21
CA ARG A 79 -45.32 -17.30 15.64
C ARG A 79 -45.97 -16.71 14.40
N ASP A 80 -46.68 -17.54 13.66
CA ASP A 80 -47.98 -17.23 13.07
C ASP A 80 -48.39 -18.38 12.16
N GLY A 81 -49.42 -19.11 12.58
CA GLY A 81 -50.01 -20.18 11.78
C GLY A 81 -50.84 -21.16 12.60
N ALA A 82 -51.98 -20.71 13.14
CA ALA A 82 -53.29 -21.34 12.91
C ALA A 82 -54.29 -21.05 14.04
N ALA A 83 -55.27 -20.21 13.73
CA ALA A 83 -56.66 -20.48 14.07
C ALA A 83 -57.43 -20.57 12.75
N ALA A 84 -57.41 -21.76 12.14
CA ALA A 84 -58.44 -22.20 11.21
C ALA A 84 -58.46 -23.74 11.25
N GLN A 85 -59.55 -24.25 11.81
CA GLN A 85 -59.88 -25.66 12.00
C GLN A 85 -60.22 -26.36 10.68
N LYS A 86 -59.97 -27.69 10.70
CA LYS A 86 -60.78 -28.78 10.11
C LYS A 86 -60.74 -28.94 8.58
N ASP A 87 -60.66 -30.13 7.99
CA ASP A 87 -61.13 -31.46 8.41
C ASP A 87 -60.32 -32.60 7.75
N ASN A 88 -60.27 -33.74 8.46
CA ASN A 88 -60.27 -35.16 8.04
C ASN A 88 -59.21 -35.68 7.03
N SER A 89 -58.63 -36.88 7.16
CA SER A 89 -58.76 -37.99 8.12
C SER A 89 -57.71 -39.05 7.73
N ASP A 90 -57.13 -39.72 8.73
CA ASP A 90 -56.69 -41.12 8.82
C ASP A 90 -55.79 -41.71 7.68
N THR A 91 -54.68 -42.42 7.92
CA THR A 91 -54.49 -43.52 8.89
C THR A 91 -52.99 -43.87 8.99
N SER A 92 -52.50 -44.00 10.23
CA SER A 92 -51.52 -44.95 10.85
C SER A 92 -50.54 -45.78 9.97
N GLN A 93 -49.35 -46.27 10.39
CA GLN A 93 -48.89 -46.72 11.71
C GLN A 93 -47.41 -47.25 11.67
N TYR A 94 -46.78 -47.36 12.85
CA TYR A 94 -45.57 -48.14 13.28
C TYR A 94 -44.16 -47.61 12.91
N SER A 95 -43.29 -47.19 13.86
CA SER A 95 -42.54 -47.89 14.95
C SER A 95 -41.12 -48.30 14.47
N SER A 96 -40.01 -48.30 15.21
CA SER A 96 -39.72 -48.40 16.66
C SER A 96 -38.30 -47.89 16.98
N ASP A 97 -38.15 -47.38 18.21
CA ASP A 97 -37.06 -47.58 19.20
C ASP A 97 -35.56 -47.64 18.84
N ALA A 98 -34.79 -46.76 19.50
CA ALA A 98 -33.57 -47.14 20.23
C ALA A 98 -33.20 -46.16 21.38
N LYS A 99 -33.24 -46.73 22.59
CA LYS A 99 -32.51 -46.46 23.86
C LYS A 99 -31.01 -46.08 23.68
N LEU A 100 -30.22 -45.46 24.59
CA LEU A 100 -30.26 -45.20 26.04
C LEU A 100 -29.06 -44.30 26.49
N LYS A 101 -29.23 -43.62 27.64
CA LYS A 101 -28.28 -43.37 28.77
C LYS A 101 -27.51 -42.04 28.94
N LYS A 102 -28.15 -41.15 29.72
CA LYS A 102 -27.76 -40.48 31.00
C LYS A 102 -26.32 -40.62 31.54
N LYS A 103 -25.79 -39.48 32.03
CA LYS A 103 -25.32 -39.32 33.43
C LYS A 103 -25.48 -37.87 33.94
N GLN A 104 -26.24 -37.74 35.04
CA GLN A 104 -26.33 -36.66 36.04
C GLN A 104 -25.08 -36.68 36.94
N ASN A 105 -24.71 -35.74 37.83
CA ASN A 105 -25.26 -34.54 38.47
C ASN A 105 -24.09 -33.88 39.24
N LYS A 106 -24.19 -32.58 39.61
CA LYS A 106 -24.41 -32.11 41.01
C LYS A 106 -23.81 -30.72 41.30
N THR A 107 -24.71 -29.81 41.65
CA THR A 107 -24.57 -28.50 42.32
C THR A 107 -24.31 -28.62 43.83
N THR A 108 -23.69 -27.60 44.46
CA THR A 108 -24.21 -26.89 45.68
C THR A 108 -23.22 -25.83 46.20
N GLY A 109 -23.73 -24.65 46.61
CA GLY A 109 -23.11 -23.81 47.65
C GLY A 109 -23.36 -22.29 47.59
N GLU A 110 -24.52 -21.81 48.06
CA GLU A 110 -24.80 -20.40 48.38
C GLU A 110 -24.78 -20.13 49.90
N ARG A 111 -24.45 -18.88 50.28
CA ARG A 111 -24.85 -18.04 51.46
C ARG A 111 -23.62 -17.41 52.16
N ARG A 112 -23.67 -16.27 52.86
CA ARG A 112 -24.45 -15.00 52.93
C ARG A 112 -23.75 -14.17 54.03
N GLY A 113 -23.65 -12.84 53.93
CA GLY A 113 -23.26 -11.96 55.04
C GLY A 113 -23.42 -10.47 54.69
N ALA A 114 -23.92 -9.65 55.61
CA ALA A 114 -24.82 -8.52 55.33
C ALA A 114 -24.27 -7.09 55.51
N ASN A 115 -24.93 -6.16 54.78
CA ASN A 115 -25.35 -4.77 55.05
C ASN A 115 -24.41 -3.59 55.45
N TRP A 116 -24.55 -2.54 54.61
CA TRP A 116 -24.65 -1.07 54.80
C TRP A 116 -23.55 -0.21 55.47
N ALA A 117 -22.94 0.69 54.66
CA ALA A 117 -22.91 2.15 54.92
C ALA A 117 -22.45 2.99 53.67
N THR A 118 -23.34 3.90 53.27
CA THR A 118 -23.24 5.24 52.65
C THR A 118 -21.97 5.78 51.94
N ALA A 119 -22.11 6.19 50.67
CA ALA A 119 -22.02 7.59 50.17
C ALA A 119 -21.29 7.81 48.80
N SER A 120 -22.10 8.07 47.76
CA SER A 120 -21.95 9.11 46.71
C SER A 120 -20.61 9.33 45.95
N ALA A 121 -20.50 8.71 44.77
CA ALA A 121 -19.96 9.28 43.52
C ALA A 121 -20.30 8.31 42.35
N GLY A 122 -21.02 8.61 41.27
CA GLY A 122 -21.60 9.83 40.71
C GLY A 122 -21.75 9.62 39.19
N ALA A 123 -22.86 9.01 38.75
CA ALA A 123 -23.52 8.98 37.41
C ALA A 123 -22.76 8.77 36.07
N ASP A 124 -21.45 9.01 35.96
CA ASP A 124 -20.80 9.25 34.65
C ASP A 124 -20.20 7.97 34.00
N ALA A 125 -19.86 6.97 34.80
CA ALA A 125 -19.33 5.69 34.31
C ALA A 125 -20.38 4.84 33.56
N SER A 126 -21.65 4.92 33.99
CA SER A 126 -22.78 4.22 33.37
C SER A 126 -23.11 4.75 31.96
N SER A 127 -22.92 6.06 31.73
CA SER A 127 -23.15 6.65 30.40
C SER A 127 -22.07 6.28 29.39
N ARG A 128 -20.79 6.23 29.80
CA ARG A 128 -19.67 5.87 28.92
C ARG A 128 -19.67 4.39 28.55
N ALA A 129 -20.09 3.51 29.46
CA ALA A 129 -20.30 2.08 29.16
C ALA A 129 -21.40 1.88 28.11
N PHE A 130 -22.48 2.65 28.22
CA PHE A 130 -23.61 2.63 27.29
C PHE A 130 -23.24 3.12 25.88
N ASP A 131 -22.51 4.23 25.77
CA ASP A 131 -22.05 4.75 24.47
C ASP A 131 -21.09 3.79 23.77
N ARG A 132 -20.26 3.06 24.54
CA ARG A 132 -19.42 1.96 24.02
C ARG A 132 -20.26 0.78 23.55
N GLU A 133 -21.36 0.47 24.22
CA GLU A 133 -22.24 -0.65 23.86
C GLU A 133 -23.10 -0.34 22.62
N ILE A 134 -23.54 0.92 22.44
CA ILE A 134 -24.14 1.39 21.18
C ILE A 134 -23.11 1.34 20.05
N LYS A 135 -21.90 1.87 20.26
CA LYS A 135 -20.83 1.84 19.24
C LYS A 135 -20.45 0.41 18.84
N ARG A 136 -20.33 -0.51 19.81
CA ARG A 136 -20.11 -1.95 19.58
C ARG A 136 -21.29 -2.64 18.88
N SER A 137 -22.52 -2.25 19.19
CA SER A 137 -23.70 -2.83 18.54
C SER A 137 -23.88 -2.33 17.12
N LEU A 138 -23.55 -1.06 16.85
CA LEU A 138 -23.52 -0.47 15.52
C LEU A 138 -22.38 -1.03 14.65
N SER A 139 -21.21 -1.32 15.24
CA SER A 139 -20.09 -1.95 14.53
C SER A 139 -20.38 -3.41 14.16
N LYS A 140 -21.05 -4.17 15.05
CA LYS A 140 -21.53 -5.52 14.74
C LYS A 140 -22.61 -5.53 13.65
N LEU A 141 -23.49 -4.52 13.64
CA LEU A 141 -24.44 -4.30 12.54
C LEU A 141 -23.77 -3.91 11.22
N LYS A 142 -22.60 -3.24 11.25
CA LYS A 142 -21.78 -2.99 10.04
C LYS A 142 -21.14 -4.29 9.52
N LYS A 143 -20.61 -5.15 10.39
CA LYS A 143 -20.02 -6.45 10.00
C LYS A 143 -21.02 -7.37 9.28
N MET A 144 -22.30 -7.37 9.66
CA MET A 144 -23.33 -8.16 8.97
C MET A 144 -23.68 -7.68 7.55
N ASP A 145 -23.32 -6.44 7.14
CA ASP A 145 -23.45 -6.02 5.73
C ASP A 145 -22.26 -6.51 4.88
N VAL A 146 -21.10 -6.79 5.50
CA VAL A 146 -19.88 -7.21 4.79
C VAL A 146 -19.97 -8.68 4.36
N ASP A 147 -20.73 -9.50 5.09
CA ASP A 147 -21.00 -10.91 4.72
C ASP A 147 -22.15 -11.07 3.69
N SER A 148 -22.73 -9.97 3.18
CA SER A 148 -23.68 -10.03 2.08
C SER A 148 -23.34 -8.99 1.00
N GLY A 149 -22.25 -9.27 0.28
CA GLY A 149 -22.02 -8.73 -1.06
C GLY A 149 -20.91 -7.69 -1.19
N SER A 150 -19.66 -8.08 -0.94
CA SER A 150 -18.46 -7.60 -1.68
C SER A 150 -17.21 -8.25 -1.09
N GLU A 151 -16.66 -9.27 -1.75
CA GLU A 151 -15.33 -9.81 -1.41
C GLU A 151 -14.26 -9.01 -2.16
N THR A 152 -13.68 -8.04 -1.45
CA THR A 152 -12.34 -7.50 -1.71
C THR A 152 -11.65 -7.34 -0.35
N SER A 153 -10.97 -8.38 0.10
CA SER A 153 -9.82 -8.28 0.99
C SER A 153 -8.79 -9.29 0.49
N ASP A 154 -7.60 -8.80 0.22
CA ASP A 154 -6.42 -9.64 0.02
C ASP A 154 -6.01 -10.12 1.42
N ASP A 155 -6.15 -11.43 1.66
CA ASP A 155 -5.60 -12.08 2.84
C ASP A 155 -4.13 -12.45 2.54
N ASP A 156 -3.22 -11.85 3.29
CA ASP A 156 -1.81 -12.19 3.36
C ASP A 156 -1.65 -13.36 4.35
N ASP A 157 -1.66 -14.58 3.82
CA ASP A 157 -1.42 -15.80 4.60
C ASP A 157 0.07 -16.16 4.56
N GLY A 158 0.80 -15.75 5.60
CA GLY A 158 2.12 -16.26 5.92
C GLY A 158 2.07 -17.72 6.36
N TYR A 159 2.54 -18.63 5.51
CA TYR A 159 2.97 -19.97 5.89
C TYR A 159 4.30 -20.31 5.23
N SER A 160 5.30 -20.56 6.08
CA SER A 160 6.61 -21.11 5.74
C SER A 160 6.45 -22.53 5.21
N GLU A 161 6.86 -22.80 3.97
CA GLU A 161 7.12 -24.19 3.52
C GLU A 161 8.55 -24.56 3.90
N GLY A 162 8.67 -25.60 4.72
CA GLY A 162 9.94 -26.27 5.02
C GLY A 162 10.30 -27.20 3.87
N ASP A 163 11.54 -27.04 3.38
CA ASP A 163 12.16 -27.94 2.43
C ASP A 163 12.66 -29.19 3.19
N GLU A 164 12.09 -30.35 2.88
CA GLU A 164 12.58 -31.63 3.36
C GLU A 164 13.81 -32.04 2.52
N THR A 165 15.00 -31.76 3.04
CA THR A 165 16.22 -32.48 2.61
C THR A 165 16.65 -33.46 3.68
N GLU A 166 16.56 -34.75 3.34
CA GLU A 166 17.05 -35.88 4.10
C GLU A 166 18.54 -35.72 4.44
N SER A 167 18.90 -35.81 5.72
CA SER A 167 20.18 -36.39 6.12
C SER A 167 20.09 -36.99 7.52
N GLU A 168 20.53 -38.25 7.60
CA GLU A 168 20.55 -39.10 8.77
C GLU A 168 21.48 -38.57 9.86
N THR A 169 21.12 -38.71 11.15
CA THR A 169 21.90 -39.43 12.17
C THR A 169 21.26 -39.31 13.58
N THR A 170 20.68 -40.43 14.01
CA THR A 170 20.73 -41.07 15.34
C THR A 170 21.00 -40.27 16.64
N VAL A 171 20.15 -40.60 17.65
CA VAL A 171 20.42 -40.87 19.09
C VAL A 171 19.65 -40.00 20.10
N SER A 172 18.53 -40.57 20.55
CA SER A 172 18.04 -40.78 21.94
C SER A 172 17.88 -39.64 22.96
N ASP A 173 16.65 -39.61 23.48
CA ASP A 173 16.26 -39.73 24.89
C ASP A 173 16.17 -38.52 25.84
N THR A 174 14.98 -38.50 26.45
CA THR A 174 14.61 -38.20 27.85
C THR A 174 14.46 -36.75 28.31
N GLU A 175 13.19 -36.43 28.59
CA GLU A 175 12.79 -35.50 29.65
C GLU A 175 13.25 -36.00 31.03
N SER A 176 13.66 -35.08 31.89
CA SER A 176 13.47 -35.18 33.34
C SER A 176 13.64 -33.83 34.03
N ASP A 177 12.61 -33.48 34.80
CA ASP A 177 12.68 -33.06 36.20
C ASP A 177 12.85 -31.58 36.63
N LEU A 178 11.73 -31.09 37.19
CA LEU A 178 11.51 -30.74 38.61
C LEU A 178 12.35 -29.62 39.28
N ASP A 179 11.61 -28.54 39.59
CA ASP A 179 11.31 -28.01 40.93
C ASP A 179 12.40 -27.50 41.90
N SER A 180 12.04 -26.33 42.46
CA SER A 180 12.28 -25.86 43.85
C SER A 180 13.66 -25.30 44.24
N ASN A 181 13.74 -24.00 44.58
CA ASN A 181 13.62 -23.57 45.98
C ASN A 181 13.80 -22.06 46.24
N SER A 182 13.25 -21.69 47.38
CA SER A 182 12.92 -20.39 47.97
C SER A 182 14.01 -19.69 48.80
N ALA A 183 13.65 -18.47 49.25
CA ALA A 183 14.08 -17.68 50.43
C ALA A 183 15.02 -16.49 50.11
N ALA A 184 14.56 -15.24 50.13
CA ALA A 184 14.15 -14.36 51.25
C ALA A 184 15.35 -13.73 52.01
N TRP A 185 15.34 -12.39 52.16
CA TRP A 185 15.31 -11.60 53.42
C TRP A 185 15.58 -10.11 53.15
N ASP A 186 14.89 -9.28 53.93
CA ASP A 186 14.74 -7.81 53.91
C ASP A 186 16.00 -6.98 54.26
N LEU A 187 16.02 -5.71 53.84
CA LEU A 187 16.26 -4.54 54.72
C LEU A 187 15.84 -3.20 54.06
N ARG A 188 15.17 -2.35 54.85
CA ARG A 188 14.57 -1.04 54.52
C ARG A 188 15.59 0.09 54.33
N GLY A 189 15.24 1.08 53.50
CA GLY A 189 15.79 2.45 53.56
C GLY A 189 15.23 3.39 52.48
N ASN A 190 14.51 4.44 52.90
CA ASN A 190 13.77 5.46 52.13
C ASN A 190 14.40 6.00 50.82
N GLY A 191 13.56 6.18 49.79
CA GLY A 191 13.78 7.08 48.66
C GLY A 191 12.51 7.24 47.82
N MET A 192 11.97 8.46 47.73
CA MET A 192 10.73 8.83 47.05
C MET A 192 10.67 8.34 45.59
N LYS A 193 9.60 7.62 45.21
CA LYS A 193 9.25 7.36 43.80
C LYS A 193 8.16 8.35 43.35
N LEU A 194 8.47 9.08 42.29
CA LEU A 194 7.58 9.93 41.53
C LEU A 194 6.57 9.03 40.76
N PHE A 195 5.28 9.34 40.85
CA PHE A 195 4.21 8.63 40.15
C PHE A 195 4.25 8.95 38.65
N GLU A 196 4.32 7.92 37.80
CA GLU A 196 3.90 7.99 36.41
C GLU A 196 2.36 8.08 36.37
N SER A 197 1.84 9.19 35.83
CA SER A 197 0.41 9.41 35.65
C SER A 197 -0.08 8.69 34.39
N GLY A 198 -1.06 7.79 34.56
CA GLY A 198 -1.72 7.11 33.45
C GLY A 198 -2.47 8.04 32.50
N ASP A 199 -2.33 7.77 31.20
CA ASP A 199 -2.93 8.51 30.10
C ASP A 199 -4.47 8.51 30.15
N SER A 200 -5.06 9.69 30.38
CA SER A 200 -6.49 9.91 30.20
C SER A 200 -6.79 10.26 28.75
N VAL A 201 -7.32 9.30 27.98
CA VAL A 201 -7.84 9.53 26.63
C VAL A 201 -9.18 10.29 26.72
N GLY A 202 -9.09 11.63 26.71
CA GLY A 202 -10.17 12.57 26.48
C GLY A 202 -10.45 12.75 24.99
N ASP A 203 -11.67 13.17 24.65
CA ASP A 203 -12.22 13.26 23.29
C ASP A 203 -11.58 14.42 22.49
N ASP A 204 -10.42 14.18 21.87
CA ASP A 204 -9.53 15.19 21.22
C ASP A 204 -9.89 15.57 19.77
N ARG A 205 -11.04 15.16 19.22
CA ARG A 205 -11.34 15.33 17.78
C ARG A 205 -11.54 16.78 17.30
N GLY A 206 -11.55 17.77 18.19
CA GLY A 206 -11.75 19.18 17.84
C GLY A 206 -10.47 19.97 17.53
N TRP A 207 -9.28 19.46 17.88
CA TRP A 207 -8.06 20.26 17.98
C TRP A 207 -6.95 19.90 16.97
N GLY A 208 -7.19 18.92 16.08
CA GLY A 208 -6.22 18.48 15.06
C GLY A 208 -5.38 17.26 15.48
N ALA A 209 -4.44 16.85 14.63
CA ALA A 209 -3.55 15.73 14.93
C ALA A 209 -2.71 16.01 16.18
N ARG A 210 -2.61 15.00 17.06
CA ARG A 210 -1.89 15.07 18.33
C ARG A 210 -0.78 14.04 18.36
N MET A 211 0.40 14.44 18.83
CA MET A 211 1.49 13.53 19.12
C MET A 211 1.08 12.63 20.30
N THR A 212 0.86 11.35 20.03
CA THR A 212 0.39 10.37 21.03
C THR A 212 1.50 9.41 21.50
N LYS A 213 2.61 9.34 20.78
CA LYS A 213 3.75 8.48 21.12
C LYS A 213 5.06 9.25 20.92
N ALA A 214 5.66 9.70 22.02
CA ALA A 214 6.96 10.38 21.98
C ALA A 214 8.10 9.50 21.43
N SER A 215 7.94 8.18 21.46
CA SER A 215 8.87 7.20 20.87
C SER A 215 8.89 7.15 19.33
N LEU A 216 8.04 7.94 18.66
CA LEU A 216 8.02 8.07 17.19
C LEU A 216 8.96 9.16 16.66
N VAL A 217 9.54 9.97 17.54
CA VAL A 217 10.56 10.94 17.14
C VAL A 217 11.91 10.23 17.02
N PRO A 218 12.68 10.44 15.94
CA PRO A 218 14.00 9.85 15.76
C PRO A 218 14.88 10.02 17.01
N PRO A 219 15.38 8.93 17.61
CA PRO A 219 16.02 9.00 18.93
C PRO A 219 17.41 9.66 18.95
N VAL A 220 18.06 9.90 17.80
CA VAL A 220 19.52 10.15 17.80
C VAL A 220 19.91 11.35 16.94
N THR A 221 20.67 12.26 17.56
CA THR A 221 21.53 13.25 16.91
C THR A 221 22.70 12.53 16.22
N ARG A 222 22.42 11.83 15.10
CA ARG A 222 23.42 10.97 14.46
C ARG A 222 24.53 11.81 13.84
N LYS A 223 25.77 11.49 14.23
CA LYS A 223 26.96 12.05 13.59
C LYS A 223 27.03 11.56 12.15
N TYR A 224 27.36 12.47 11.24
CA TYR A 224 27.66 12.20 9.84
C TYR A 224 29.11 12.63 9.55
N GLU A 225 29.73 12.00 8.56
CA GLU A 225 31.00 12.45 8.00
C GLU A 225 30.74 13.65 7.09
N VAL A 226 31.42 14.77 7.34
CA VAL A 226 31.24 15.99 6.54
C VAL A 226 31.91 15.82 5.17
N ILE A 227 31.14 16.07 4.11
CA ILE A 227 31.63 16.03 2.72
C ILE A 227 31.38 17.35 2.00
N GLU A 228 32.25 17.66 1.04
CA GLU A 228 32.19 18.92 0.26
C GLU A 228 31.76 18.73 -1.20
N LYS A 229 31.49 17.48 -1.59
CA LYS A 229 31.02 17.07 -2.92
C LYS A 229 30.24 15.76 -2.82
N TYR A 230 29.44 15.47 -3.84
CA TYR A 230 28.78 14.18 -4.02
C TYR A 230 29.79 13.01 -4.03
N LEU A 231 29.43 11.91 -3.39
CA LEU A 231 30.22 10.68 -3.38
C LEU A 231 29.48 9.56 -4.10
N ILE A 232 29.92 9.26 -5.33
CA ILE A 232 29.26 8.23 -6.14
C ILE A 232 29.65 6.84 -5.61
N VAL A 233 28.64 6.01 -5.33
CA VAL A 233 28.83 4.70 -4.68
C VAL A 233 29.08 3.58 -5.67
N ALA A 234 28.47 3.65 -6.86
CA ALA A 234 28.61 2.66 -7.92
C ALA A 234 28.33 3.29 -9.29
N ASP A 235 28.83 2.65 -10.35
CA ASP A 235 28.58 3.03 -11.75
C ASP A 235 28.94 4.50 -12.03
N GLU A 236 30.19 4.88 -11.70
CA GLU A 236 30.63 6.28 -11.66
C GLU A 236 30.40 7.03 -12.98
N GLU A 237 30.78 6.44 -14.11
CA GLU A 237 30.59 7.06 -15.43
C GLU A 237 29.10 7.31 -15.73
N GLU A 238 28.24 6.34 -15.41
CA GLU A 238 26.80 6.43 -15.65
C GLU A 238 26.14 7.48 -14.75
N VAL A 239 26.47 7.50 -13.47
CA VAL A 239 25.97 8.51 -12.51
C VAL A 239 26.44 9.91 -12.91
N GLN A 240 27.71 10.09 -13.27
CA GLN A 240 28.22 11.37 -13.77
C GLN A 240 27.50 11.82 -15.04
N ARG A 241 27.16 10.88 -15.94
CA ARG A 241 26.38 11.17 -17.16
C ARG A 241 24.97 11.63 -16.82
N LYS A 242 24.30 10.99 -15.85
CA LYS A 242 22.97 11.38 -15.35
C LYS A 242 22.96 12.76 -14.70
N MET A 243 24.03 13.10 -13.97
CA MET A 243 24.18 14.39 -13.29
C MET A 243 24.70 15.50 -14.20
N ARG A 244 25.18 15.21 -15.41
CA ARG A 244 25.63 16.22 -16.36
C ARG A 244 24.45 16.89 -17.05
N VAL A 245 24.50 18.22 -17.14
CA VAL A 245 23.46 19.03 -17.80
C VAL A 245 23.67 19.04 -19.31
N ALA A 246 22.58 18.93 -20.08
CA ALA A 246 22.58 19.15 -21.51
C ALA A 246 21.46 20.13 -21.89
N LEU A 247 21.82 21.41 -22.03
CA LEU A 247 20.86 22.44 -22.39
C LEU A 247 20.27 22.19 -23.79
N PRO A 248 18.95 22.40 -23.99
CA PRO A 248 18.33 22.45 -25.31
C PRO A 248 18.96 23.52 -26.20
N ASP A 249 19.01 23.27 -27.51
CA ASP A 249 19.59 24.22 -28.47
C ASP A 249 18.87 25.58 -28.48
N ASP A 250 17.57 25.58 -28.15
CA ASP A 250 16.65 26.73 -28.07
C ASP A 250 16.37 27.18 -26.62
N TYR A 251 17.31 26.95 -25.69
CA TYR A 251 17.11 27.18 -24.25
C TYR A 251 16.51 28.55 -23.89
N SER A 252 17.01 29.64 -24.49
CA SER A 252 16.53 31.00 -24.20
C SER A 252 15.05 31.19 -24.57
N GLU A 253 14.60 30.59 -25.67
CA GLU A 253 13.21 30.67 -26.13
C GLU A 253 12.30 29.84 -25.23
N LYS A 254 12.71 28.61 -24.90
CA LYS A 254 11.98 27.74 -23.97
C LYS A 254 11.85 28.33 -22.56
N LEU A 255 12.90 28.99 -22.07
CA LEU A 255 12.86 29.67 -20.78
C LEU A 255 11.83 30.81 -20.75
N LEU A 256 11.70 31.56 -21.84
CA LEU A 256 10.66 32.58 -21.98
C LEU A 256 9.26 31.94 -22.06
N SER A 257 9.12 30.85 -22.81
CA SER A 257 7.86 30.09 -22.93
C SER A 257 7.41 29.48 -21.60
N GLN A 258 8.34 28.99 -20.77
CA GLN A 258 8.06 28.47 -19.43
C GLN A 258 7.57 29.58 -18.49
N LYS A 259 8.20 30.76 -18.52
CA LYS A 259 7.73 31.94 -17.75
C LYS A 259 6.32 32.40 -18.15
N ASN A 260 5.96 32.21 -19.41
CA ASN A 260 4.64 32.53 -19.95
C ASN A 260 3.61 31.41 -19.77
N GLY A 261 3.99 30.26 -19.19
CA GLY A 261 3.11 29.11 -18.94
C GLY A 261 2.74 28.30 -20.20
N THR A 262 3.48 28.46 -21.30
CA THR A 262 3.24 27.77 -22.59
C THR A 262 4.15 26.57 -22.83
N GLU A 263 5.22 26.41 -22.04
CA GLU A 263 6.10 25.24 -22.09
C GLU A 263 5.59 24.16 -21.13
N ASN A 264 5.47 22.91 -21.61
CA ASN A 264 4.90 21.81 -20.83
C ASN A 264 5.95 21.01 -20.06
N LEU A 265 7.23 21.08 -20.47
CA LEU A 265 8.31 20.34 -19.82
C LEU A 265 9.20 21.30 -19.05
N GLU A 266 9.51 20.93 -17.81
CA GLU A 266 10.46 21.66 -16.98
C GLU A 266 11.87 21.60 -17.59
N ILE A 267 12.43 22.75 -17.92
CA ILE A 267 13.79 22.88 -18.45
C ILE A 267 14.82 23.07 -17.33
N PRO A 268 16.12 22.83 -17.58
CA PRO A 268 17.16 23.01 -16.56
C PRO A 268 17.21 24.44 -15.99
N GLU A 269 17.10 24.59 -14.67
CA GLU A 269 17.28 25.89 -13.99
C GLU A 269 18.77 26.17 -13.78
N VAL A 270 19.37 26.98 -14.66
CA VAL A 270 20.78 27.35 -14.59
C VAL A 270 21.01 28.45 -13.56
N LYS A 271 21.98 28.25 -12.66
CA LYS A 271 22.40 29.20 -11.63
C LYS A 271 23.90 29.42 -11.68
N ASP A 272 24.32 30.64 -11.32
CA ASP A 272 25.72 30.92 -11.06
C ASP A 272 26.16 30.29 -9.73
N TYR A 273 27.43 29.90 -9.64
CA TYR A 273 28.00 29.45 -8.38
C TYR A 273 27.88 30.52 -7.30
N GLN A 274 27.33 30.13 -6.14
CA GLN A 274 27.26 30.98 -4.95
C GLN A 274 27.98 30.29 -3.79
N ARG A 275 28.60 31.11 -2.93
CA ARG A 275 29.23 30.62 -1.69
C ARG A 275 28.16 30.08 -0.73
N ARG A 276 28.46 28.93 -0.11
CA ARG A 276 27.69 28.34 1.00
C ARG A 276 27.67 29.26 2.22
N LYS A 277 26.58 29.22 3.00
CA LYS A 277 26.56 29.87 4.32
C LYS A 277 27.49 29.11 5.28
N VAL A 278 28.24 29.84 6.10
CA VAL A 278 29.31 29.26 6.94
C VAL A 278 28.75 28.73 8.27
N PRO A 279 28.95 27.43 8.62
CA PRO A 279 28.60 26.90 9.94
C PRO A 279 29.35 27.60 11.07
N GLY A 280 28.65 27.88 12.18
CA GLY A 280 29.17 28.59 13.34
C GLY A 280 29.18 30.12 13.23
N ASP A 281 29.10 30.66 12.01
CA ASP A 281 29.01 32.10 11.74
C ASP A 281 27.62 32.49 11.22
N GLU A 282 27.25 32.01 10.03
CA GLU A 282 25.97 32.35 9.40
C GLU A 282 24.84 31.37 9.76
N VAL A 283 25.16 30.11 10.05
CA VAL A 283 24.20 29.07 10.45
C VAL A 283 24.69 28.28 11.66
N LEU A 284 23.77 27.77 12.46
CA LEU A 284 24.04 26.90 13.61
C LEU A 284 23.30 25.57 13.45
N GLU A 285 24.03 24.47 13.58
CA GLU A 285 23.45 23.13 13.78
C GLU A 285 23.24 22.91 15.28
N GLN A 286 21.99 22.70 15.70
CA GLN A 286 21.63 22.58 17.12
C GLN A 286 20.37 21.72 17.32
N GLU A 287 20.10 21.31 18.56
CA GLU A 287 18.80 20.72 18.90
C GLU A 287 17.67 21.72 18.65
N VAL A 288 16.59 21.24 18.05
CA VAL A 288 15.38 22.01 17.79
C VAL A 288 14.14 21.26 18.25
N TYR A 289 13.14 22.04 18.68
CA TYR A 289 11.86 21.55 19.17
C TYR A 289 10.73 22.17 18.35
N GLY A 290 9.63 21.45 18.27
CA GLY A 290 8.46 21.84 17.52
C GLY A 290 7.18 21.52 18.26
N ILE A 291 6.04 21.98 17.73
CA ILE A 291 4.73 21.72 18.32
C ILE A 291 3.82 21.05 17.29
N ASP A 292 2.97 20.14 17.76
CA ASP A 292 1.96 19.49 16.93
C ASP A 292 0.75 20.44 16.67
N PRO A 293 -0.11 20.14 15.68
CA PRO A 293 -1.32 20.94 15.42
C PRO A 293 -2.23 21.09 16.63
N TYR A 294 -2.31 20.07 17.46
CA TYR A 294 -3.06 20.09 18.72
C TYR A 294 -2.59 21.21 19.65
N THR A 295 -1.29 21.26 19.92
CA THR A 295 -0.64 22.23 20.81
C THR A 295 -0.72 23.64 20.24
N HIS A 296 -0.55 23.79 18.92
CA HIS A 296 -0.76 25.06 18.23
C HIS A 296 -2.16 25.63 18.48
N ASN A 297 -3.19 24.78 18.31
CA ASN A 297 -4.57 25.20 18.54
C ASN A 297 -4.83 25.49 20.04
N LEU A 298 -4.28 24.69 20.96
CA LEU A 298 -4.37 24.96 22.40
C LEU A 298 -3.78 26.33 22.78
N LEU A 299 -2.60 26.67 22.26
CA LEU A 299 -1.95 27.96 22.48
C LEU A 299 -2.83 29.10 21.98
N ARG A 300 -3.46 28.95 20.81
CA ARG A 300 -4.37 29.96 20.25
C ARG A 300 -5.61 30.20 21.10
N ASP A 301 -6.15 29.15 21.73
CA ASP A 301 -7.35 29.24 22.57
C ASP A 301 -7.09 29.96 23.91
N ILE A 302 -5.89 29.82 24.46
CA ILE A 302 -5.53 30.50 25.72
C ILE A 302 -5.08 31.95 25.52
N MET A 303 -4.89 32.40 24.27
CA MET A 303 -4.55 33.79 23.99
C MET A 303 -5.72 34.72 24.33
N PRO A 304 -5.48 35.82 25.07
CA PRO A 304 -6.57 36.68 25.54
C PRO A 304 -7.31 37.37 24.39
N ALA A 305 -8.64 37.35 24.44
CA ALA A 305 -9.49 38.00 23.43
C ALA A 305 -9.53 39.53 23.54
N ASP A 306 -9.09 40.08 24.68
CA ASP A 306 -9.10 41.51 24.99
C ASP A 306 -7.85 42.26 24.49
N VAL A 307 -6.88 41.53 23.91
CA VAL A 307 -5.81 42.12 23.12
C VAL A 307 -6.33 42.20 21.69
N SER A 308 -6.30 43.39 21.07
CA SER A 308 -6.72 43.62 19.67
C SER A 308 -5.76 42.94 18.69
N LEU A 309 -5.70 41.60 18.72
CA LEU A 309 -4.90 40.73 17.87
C LEU A 309 -5.80 40.22 16.75
N SER A 310 -5.36 40.42 15.51
CA SER A 310 -5.89 39.68 14.39
C SER A 310 -5.56 38.18 14.54
N SER A 311 -6.23 37.31 13.80
CA SER A 311 -5.84 35.89 13.75
C SER A 311 -4.41 35.73 13.27
N ALA A 312 -3.96 36.57 12.33
CA ALA A 312 -2.58 36.56 11.81
C ALA A 312 -1.56 36.85 12.91
N ASP A 313 -1.80 37.88 13.75
CA ASP A 313 -0.89 38.21 14.86
C ASP A 313 -0.68 37.03 15.82
N LYS A 314 -1.74 36.24 16.08
CA LYS A 314 -1.66 35.05 16.94
C LYS A 314 -0.76 33.97 16.35
N HIS A 315 -0.84 33.77 15.03
CA HIS A 315 -0.01 32.80 14.31
C HIS A 315 1.45 33.27 14.25
N THR A 316 1.68 34.54 13.92
CA THR A 316 3.01 35.18 13.98
C THR A 316 3.64 35.02 15.36
N PHE A 317 2.89 35.21 16.46
CA PHE A 317 3.42 34.99 17.81
C PHE A 317 3.91 33.56 18.03
N ILE A 318 3.16 32.55 17.55
CA ILE A 318 3.56 31.15 17.71
C ILE A 318 4.76 30.84 16.81
N GLU A 319 4.63 31.11 15.51
CA GLU A 319 5.58 30.70 14.48
C GLU A 319 6.91 31.48 14.56
N GLU A 320 6.88 32.79 14.84
CA GLU A 320 8.07 33.65 14.77
C GLU A 320 8.64 34.05 16.14
N LEU A 321 7.85 34.03 17.22
CA LEU A 321 8.34 34.45 18.54
C LEU A 321 8.49 33.25 19.49
N LEU A 322 7.46 32.43 19.64
CA LEU A 322 7.47 31.28 20.54
C LEU A 322 8.47 30.22 20.09
N LEU A 323 8.40 29.76 18.84
CA LEU A 323 9.30 28.73 18.32
C LEU A 323 10.76 29.20 18.28
N ASN A 324 11.02 30.45 17.91
CA ASN A 324 12.36 31.03 17.92
C ASN A 324 12.93 31.14 19.34
N THR A 325 12.13 31.55 20.33
CA THR A 325 12.57 31.59 21.74
C THR A 325 12.79 30.19 22.30
N LEU A 326 11.90 29.25 21.96
CA LEU A 326 12.04 27.83 22.32
C LEU A 326 13.36 27.26 21.80
N ASN A 327 13.63 27.42 20.50
CA ASN A 327 14.86 26.91 19.88
C ASN A 327 16.12 27.59 20.43
N LYS A 328 16.04 28.85 20.88
CA LYS A 328 17.14 29.51 21.59
C LYS A 328 17.39 28.90 22.97
N GLN A 329 16.35 28.61 23.75
CA GLN A 329 16.48 28.00 25.09
C GLN A 329 17.03 26.57 25.03
N VAL A 330 16.54 25.75 24.10
CA VAL A 330 16.90 24.33 24.01
C VAL A 330 18.27 24.09 23.36
N ARG A 331 18.93 25.15 22.86
CA ARG A 331 20.26 25.07 22.25
C ARG A 331 21.29 24.40 23.16
N ASP A 332 21.20 24.64 24.46
CA ASP A 332 22.14 24.10 25.45
C ASP A 332 22.06 22.57 25.60
N PHE A 333 20.99 21.93 25.09
CA PHE A 333 20.93 20.47 25.01
C PHE A 333 21.78 19.88 23.89
N THR A 334 22.24 20.70 22.94
CA THR A 334 23.05 20.25 21.80
C THR A 334 24.35 19.59 22.28
N GLY A 335 24.52 18.31 21.98
CA GLY A 335 25.70 17.55 22.40
C GLY A 335 25.74 17.16 23.88
N SER A 336 24.68 17.42 24.65
CA SER A 336 24.61 17.11 26.09
C SER A 336 24.48 15.60 26.40
N GLY A 337 24.02 14.81 25.42
CA GLY A 337 23.72 13.38 25.59
C GLY A 337 22.48 13.06 26.43
N ASN A 338 21.82 14.08 27.00
CA ASN A 338 20.61 13.93 27.82
C ASN A 338 19.53 14.94 27.40
N THR A 339 19.14 14.88 26.12
CA THR A 339 18.12 15.76 25.54
C THR A 339 16.71 15.21 25.80
N PRO A 340 15.81 15.95 26.50
CA PRO A 340 14.48 15.44 26.84
C PRO A 340 13.57 15.35 25.62
N MET A 341 12.74 14.31 25.51
CA MET A 341 11.80 14.20 24.37
C MET A 341 10.71 15.26 24.34
N VAL A 342 10.38 15.81 25.51
CA VAL A 342 9.30 16.77 25.71
C VAL A 342 9.85 17.97 26.48
N TYR A 343 9.51 19.18 26.04
CA TYR A 343 9.92 20.43 26.68
C TYR A 343 8.69 21.27 27.06
N PRO A 344 8.55 21.73 28.32
CA PRO A 344 7.40 22.53 28.73
C PRO A 344 7.44 23.93 28.08
N LEU A 345 6.30 24.43 27.59
CA LEU A 345 6.24 25.75 26.94
C LEU A 345 6.13 26.93 27.91
N LYS A 346 5.83 26.66 29.17
CA LYS A 346 5.65 27.72 30.19
C LYS A 346 6.91 28.59 30.38
N PRO A 347 8.13 28.04 30.55
CA PRO A 347 9.36 28.83 30.67
C PRO A 347 9.66 29.67 29.43
N VAL A 348 9.25 29.21 28.24
CA VAL A 348 9.39 29.95 26.98
C VAL A 348 8.54 31.21 27.00
N ILE A 349 7.27 31.08 27.40
CA ILE A 349 6.34 32.22 27.49
C ILE A 349 6.78 33.21 28.59
N GLU A 350 7.34 32.72 29.71
CA GLU A 350 7.89 33.57 30.78
C GLU A 350 9.09 34.40 30.28
N GLU A 351 9.97 33.84 29.45
CA GLU A 351 11.08 34.59 28.85
C GLU A 351 10.60 35.63 27.85
N ILE A 352 9.64 35.27 26.99
CA ILE A 352 9.04 36.21 26.03
C ILE A 352 8.36 37.36 26.78
N GLN A 353 7.65 37.07 27.86
CA GLN A 353 7.05 38.10 28.71
C GLN A 353 8.12 39.06 29.24
N LYS A 354 9.20 38.53 29.81
CA LYS A 354 10.29 39.32 30.37
C LYS A 354 10.95 40.21 29.31
N SER A 355 11.25 39.65 28.14
CA SER A 355 11.84 40.40 27.02
C SER A 355 10.89 41.50 26.50
N ALA A 356 9.59 41.22 26.43
CA ALA A 356 8.57 42.21 26.07
C ALA A 356 8.45 43.34 27.10
N GLU A 357 8.56 43.03 28.40
CA GLU A 357 8.59 44.04 29.47
C GLU A 357 9.84 44.93 29.39
N GLU A 358 11.02 44.35 29.11
CA GLU A 358 12.29 45.07 28.97
C GLU A 358 12.34 45.97 27.72
N SER A 359 11.78 45.50 26.61
CA SER A 359 11.69 46.26 25.34
C SER A 359 10.55 47.27 25.30
N GLY A 360 9.64 47.24 26.28
CA GLY A 360 8.46 48.10 26.32
C GLY A 360 7.29 47.66 25.42
N ASP A 361 7.33 46.44 24.86
CA ASP A 361 6.22 45.84 24.12
C ASP A 361 5.08 45.41 25.07
N ARG A 362 4.25 46.39 25.44
CA ARG A 362 3.09 46.19 26.31
C ARG A 362 2.07 45.19 25.73
N ARG A 363 2.01 45.04 24.40
CA ARG A 363 1.04 44.16 23.73
C ARG A 363 1.43 42.71 23.98
N THR A 364 2.68 42.36 23.69
CA THR A 364 3.23 41.01 23.89
C THR A 364 3.31 40.64 25.37
N ALA A 365 3.72 41.57 26.24
CA ALA A 365 3.77 41.33 27.68
C ALA A 365 2.37 40.99 28.26
N LYS A 366 1.34 41.75 27.88
CA LYS A 366 -0.06 41.49 28.31
C LYS A 366 -0.58 40.15 27.80
N MET A 367 -0.25 39.79 26.55
CA MET A 367 -0.63 38.51 25.97
C MET A 367 0.00 37.34 26.73
N CYS A 368 1.32 37.37 26.96
CA CYS A 368 2.03 36.32 27.69
C CYS A 368 1.50 36.16 29.12
N LEU A 369 1.24 37.28 29.82
CA LEU A 369 0.64 37.25 31.16
C LEU A 369 -0.73 36.55 31.16
N GLY A 370 -1.56 36.84 30.16
CA GLY A 370 -2.87 36.21 30.01
C GLY A 370 -2.78 34.71 29.70
N MET A 371 -1.88 34.32 28.81
CA MET A 371 -1.60 32.91 28.50
C MET A 371 -1.12 32.16 29.75
N LEU A 372 -0.16 32.72 30.51
CA LEU A 372 0.35 32.12 31.75
C LEU A 372 -0.72 31.99 32.84
N LYS A 373 -1.70 32.91 32.89
CA LYS A 373 -2.85 32.80 33.78
C LYS A 373 -3.78 31.67 33.34
N ALA A 374 -4.06 31.56 32.03
CA ALA A 374 -4.90 30.52 31.46
C ALA A 374 -4.29 29.11 31.64
N MET A 375 -2.99 28.95 31.38
CA MET A 375 -2.26 27.70 31.60
C MET A 375 -2.34 27.24 33.06
N ARG A 376 -2.24 28.17 34.02
CA ARG A 376 -2.41 27.86 35.46
C ARG A 376 -3.83 27.41 35.82
N SER A 377 -4.84 27.92 35.12
CA SER A 377 -6.25 27.56 35.35
C SER A 377 -6.69 26.26 34.68
N ARG A 378 -5.88 25.73 33.75
CA ARG A 378 -6.17 24.52 32.98
C ARG A 378 -4.98 23.54 32.98
N PRO A 379 -4.57 23.00 34.15
CA PRO A 379 -3.39 22.14 34.28
C PRO A 379 -3.53 20.78 33.56
N GLU A 380 -4.75 20.38 33.21
CA GLU A 380 -5.06 19.17 32.45
C GLU A 380 -4.63 19.22 30.98
N HIS A 381 -4.37 20.42 30.45
CA HIS A 381 -3.86 20.60 29.09
C HIS A 381 -2.33 20.62 29.10
N ASN A 382 -1.72 19.66 28.41
CA ASN A 382 -0.26 19.56 28.31
C ASN A 382 0.28 20.55 27.26
N TYR A 383 0.70 21.74 27.70
CA TYR A 383 1.38 22.73 26.85
C TYR A 383 2.86 22.40 26.71
N VAL A 384 3.20 21.55 25.76
CA VAL A 384 4.55 21.03 25.58
C VAL A 384 4.98 21.08 24.12
N ALA A 385 6.29 21.24 23.90
CA ALA A 385 6.93 21.02 22.63
C ALA A 385 7.60 19.64 22.62
N TYR A 386 7.78 19.10 21.42
CA TYR A 386 8.40 17.81 21.18
C TYR A 386 9.72 18.02 20.45
N ARG A 387 10.71 17.21 20.82
CA ARG A 387 12.02 17.20 20.15
C ARG A 387 11.82 16.88 18.66
N LYS A 388 12.55 17.54 17.77
CA LYS A 388 12.63 17.19 16.34
C LYS A 388 13.99 16.56 15.97
N GLY A 389 14.99 16.72 16.83
CA GLY A 389 16.37 16.28 16.61
C GLY A 389 17.29 17.46 16.35
N LEU A 390 18.39 17.21 15.62
CA LEU A 390 19.25 18.30 15.12
C LEU A 390 18.56 19.03 13.97
N GLY A 391 18.52 20.35 14.08
CA GLY A 391 18.01 21.30 13.10
C GLY A 391 19.08 22.33 12.73
N VAL A 392 18.76 23.18 11.76
CA VAL A 392 19.64 24.28 11.32
C VAL A 392 18.94 25.61 11.60
N VAL A 393 19.64 26.54 12.23
CA VAL A 393 19.11 27.86 12.62
C VAL A 393 19.96 28.96 11.99
N CYS A 394 19.33 30.04 11.52
CA CYS A 394 20.03 31.22 11.03
C CYS A 394 20.73 31.96 12.17
N ASN A 395 22.05 32.12 12.08
CA ASN A 395 22.88 32.83 13.08
C ASN A 395 23.44 34.15 12.55
N LYS A 396 23.23 34.44 11.27
CA LYS A 396 23.69 35.66 10.64
C LYS A 396 22.92 36.87 11.18
N LYS A 397 23.67 37.87 11.66
CA LYS A 397 23.10 39.19 11.98
C LYS A 397 22.47 39.82 10.75
N GLY A 398 21.20 40.21 10.87
CA GLY A 398 20.41 40.76 9.77
C GLY A 398 19.72 39.70 8.90
N GLY A 399 19.91 38.41 9.18
CA GLY A 399 19.18 37.32 8.51
C GLY A 399 19.65 37.01 7.09
N PHE A 400 18.84 36.23 6.37
CA PHE A 400 19.01 35.92 4.95
C PHE A 400 17.97 36.65 4.10
N GLY A 401 18.35 37.01 2.88
CA GLY A 401 17.45 37.58 1.88
C GLY A 401 16.50 36.54 1.29
N MET A 402 15.63 36.96 0.36
CA MET A 402 14.86 36.06 -0.50
C MET A 402 15.74 35.61 -1.69
N ASP A 403 15.56 34.37 -2.16
CA ASP A 403 16.37 33.70 -3.19
C ASP A 403 17.87 33.56 -2.86
N ASP A 404 18.23 33.68 -1.58
CA ASP A 404 19.59 33.50 -1.10
C ASP A 404 19.96 32.01 -1.17
N PHE A 405 21.11 31.69 -1.76
CA PHE A 405 21.66 30.33 -1.69
C PHE A 405 22.11 30.01 -0.26
N VAL A 406 21.63 28.88 0.27
CA VAL A 406 21.98 28.38 1.60
C VAL A 406 23.12 27.37 1.50
N ILE A 407 22.86 26.23 0.85
CA ILE A 407 23.81 25.11 0.67
C ILE A 407 23.27 24.10 -0.36
N GLU A 408 24.15 23.26 -0.91
CA GLU A 408 23.79 22.05 -1.63
C GLU A 408 23.39 20.91 -0.67
N PHE A 409 22.46 20.04 -1.06
CA PHE A 409 22.20 18.80 -0.33
C PHE A 409 23.19 17.71 -0.81
N PHE A 410 24.25 17.47 -0.04
CA PHE A 410 25.25 16.44 -0.36
C PHE A 410 24.97 15.13 0.35
N GLY A 411 25.31 14.05 -0.35
CA GLY A 411 25.19 12.68 0.13
C GLY A 411 25.99 11.71 -0.71
N GLU A 412 25.87 10.44 -0.35
CA GLU A 412 26.26 9.32 -1.19
C GLU A 412 25.27 9.18 -2.35
N VAL A 413 25.78 9.10 -3.59
CA VAL A 413 24.95 9.05 -4.80
C VAL A 413 24.88 7.61 -5.30
N TYR A 414 23.66 7.10 -5.41
CA TYR A 414 23.35 5.76 -5.84
C TYR A 414 22.62 5.79 -7.19
N PRO A 415 23.04 4.99 -8.19
CA PRO A 415 22.15 4.64 -9.29
C PRO A 415 20.96 3.83 -8.76
N SER A 416 19.85 3.82 -9.50
CA SER A 416 18.60 3.22 -9.00
C SER A 416 18.77 1.75 -8.62
N TRP A 417 19.42 0.95 -9.47
CA TRP A 417 19.64 -0.47 -9.18
C TRP A 417 20.37 -0.69 -7.84
N ARG A 418 21.40 0.10 -7.55
CA ARG A 418 22.22 -0.03 -6.33
C ARG A 418 21.49 0.47 -5.09
N TRP A 419 20.68 1.51 -5.22
CA TRP A 419 19.82 1.98 -4.12
C TRP A 419 18.85 0.89 -3.68
N TYR A 420 18.18 0.23 -4.62
CA TYR A 420 17.24 -0.84 -4.29
C TYR A 420 17.91 -2.10 -3.74
N GLU A 421 19.15 -2.41 -4.13
CA GLU A 421 19.92 -3.48 -3.46
C GLU A 421 20.19 -3.17 -1.98
N LYS A 422 20.53 -1.92 -1.66
CA LYS A 422 20.68 -1.47 -0.27
C LYS A 422 19.36 -1.62 0.49
N GLN A 423 18.24 -1.20 -0.09
CA GLN A 423 16.91 -1.32 0.52
C GLN A 423 16.50 -2.79 0.72
N ASP A 424 16.75 -3.66 -0.25
CA ASP A 424 16.44 -5.10 -0.16
C ASP A 424 17.26 -5.76 0.95
N GLY A 425 18.55 -5.41 1.08
CA GLY A 425 19.37 -5.93 2.16
C GLY A 425 18.94 -5.42 3.54
N ILE A 426 18.49 -4.16 3.66
CA ILE A 426 17.93 -3.62 4.91
C ILE A 426 16.69 -4.44 5.32
N LYS A 427 15.75 -4.63 4.40
CA LYS A 427 14.53 -5.44 4.62
C LYS A 427 14.86 -6.89 4.99
N HIS A 428 15.83 -7.49 4.29
CA HIS A 428 16.29 -8.85 4.56
C HIS A 428 16.81 -9.00 5.99
N ILE A 429 17.65 -8.07 6.46
CA ILE A 429 18.22 -8.10 7.82
C ILE A 429 17.15 -7.82 8.89
N GLN A 430 16.16 -6.98 8.58
CA GLN A 430 15.02 -6.71 9.47
C GLN A 430 13.98 -7.84 9.48
N ASN A 431 14.24 -8.98 8.82
CA ASN A 431 13.32 -10.11 8.67
C ASN A 431 11.95 -9.72 8.11
N ASN A 432 11.90 -8.76 7.17
CA ASN A 432 10.66 -8.22 6.62
C ASN A 432 9.66 -7.73 7.68
N SER A 433 10.13 -7.29 8.86
CA SER A 433 9.23 -6.73 9.87
C SER A 433 8.55 -5.47 9.31
N GLU A 434 7.23 -5.36 9.47
CA GLU A 434 6.46 -4.13 9.20
C GLU A 434 6.77 -2.98 10.18
N ASP A 435 7.80 -3.14 11.01
CA ASP A 435 8.00 -2.39 12.23
C ASP A 435 8.90 -1.16 12.00
N GLN A 436 8.29 0.03 12.10
CA GLN A 436 8.84 1.39 11.97
C GLN A 436 9.56 1.71 10.66
N ALA A 437 9.03 2.71 9.95
CA ALA A 437 9.67 3.31 8.79
C ALA A 437 11.15 3.65 9.09
N PRO A 438 12.09 3.25 8.22
CA PRO A 438 13.47 3.72 8.30
C PRO A 438 13.52 5.25 8.38
N GLU A 439 14.49 5.81 9.09
CA GLU A 439 14.78 7.24 8.94
C GLU A 439 15.33 7.49 7.54
N PHE A 440 14.53 8.11 6.67
CA PHE A 440 14.94 8.42 5.30
C PHE A 440 15.67 9.76 5.23
N TYR A 441 16.95 9.74 4.84
CA TYR A 441 17.76 10.94 4.52
C TYR A 441 18.02 11.07 3.02
N ASN A 442 17.26 10.32 2.20
CA ASN A 442 17.46 10.29 0.76
C ASN A 442 16.57 11.30 0.04
N ILE A 443 17.14 11.95 -0.98
CA ILE A 443 16.41 12.77 -1.95
C ILE A 443 16.71 12.23 -3.36
N MET A 444 15.69 12.16 -4.20
CA MET A 444 15.87 11.85 -5.62
C MET A 444 16.36 13.11 -6.34
N LEU A 445 17.56 13.05 -6.92
CA LEU A 445 18.04 14.09 -7.83
C LEU A 445 17.51 13.74 -9.22
N GLU A 446 16.42 14.40 -9.60
CA GLU A 446 15.73 14.21 -10.88
C GLU A 446 16.26 15.19 -11.93
N ARG A 447 16.71 14.65 -13.06
CA ARG A 447 17.07 15.43 -14.24
C ARG A 447 15.78 15.97 -14.89
N PRO A 448 15.64 17.29 -15.13
CA PRO A 448 14.45 17.85 -15.73
C PRO A 448 14.08 17.21 -17.07
N LYS A 449 12.79 16.97 -17.31
CA LYS A 449 12.27 16.33 -18.52
C LYS A 449 12.54 17.11 -19.80
N GLY A 450 12.69 18.44 -19.69
CA GLY A 450 13.01 19.34 -20.79
C GLY A 450 14.51 19.47 -21.08
N ASP A 451 15.38 18.76 -20.36
CA ASP A 451 16.79 18.63 -20.73
C ASP A 451 16.94 17.93 -22.09
N ARG A 452 17.95 18.32 -22.89
CA ARG A 452 18.14 17.80 -24.26
C ARG A 452 18.34 16.28 -24.30
N ASP A 453 19.06 15.72 -23.33
CA ASP A 453 19.28 14.27 -23.28
C ASP A 453 18.12 13.57 -22.53
N GLY A 454 17.17 14.32 -21.98
CA GLY A 454 15.95 13.83 -21.34
C GLY A 454 16.09 13.43 -19.87
N TYR A 455 14.97 13.03 -19.29
CA TYR A 455 14.78 12.65 -17.90
C TYR A 455 15.54 11.38 -17.51
N ASP A 456 16.12 11.43 -16.31
CA ASP A 456 16.70 10.31 -15.57
C ASP A 456 16.83 10.75 -14.09
N LEU A 457 17.28 9.87 -13.21
CA LEU A 457 17.44 10.22 -11.79
C LEU A 457 18.51 9.38 -11.10
N VAL A 458 18.97 9.90 -9.97
CA VAL A 458 19.82 9.21 -8.99
C VAL A 458 19.31 9.45 -7.57
N PHE A 459 19.67 8.58 -6.64
CA PHE A 459 19.35 8.77 -5.22
C PHE A 459 20.54 9.40 -4.51
N VAL A 460 20.31 10.47 -3.75
CA VAL A 460 21.31 11.10 -2.87
C VAL A 460 20.95 10.75 -1.45
N ASP A 461 21.72 9.88 -0.81
CA ASP A 461 21.53 9.44 0.57
C ASP A 461 22.50 10.18 1.50
N ALA A 462 21.95 11.02 2.38
CA ALA A 462 22.72 11.85 3.30
C ALA A 462 22.78 11.25 4.73
N MET A 463 22.59 9.93 4.87
CA MET A 463 22.54 9.29 6.18
C MET A 463 23.90 9.23 6.89
N HIS A 464 24.97 8.83 6.18
CA HIS A 464 26.31 8.64 6.75
C HIS A 464 27.29 9.74 6.40
N LYS A 465 27.27 10.18 5.14
CA LYS A 465 28.18 11.18 4.59
C LYS A 465 27.34 12.31 4.03
N ALA A 466 27.49 13.51 4.56
CA ALA A 466 26.60 14.62 4.27
C ALA A 466 27.24 15.97 4.59
N ASN A 467 26.49 17.04 4.42
CA ASN A 467 26.74 18.32 5.06
C ASN A 467 25.53 18.66 5.96
N TYR A 468 25.50 19.88 6.52
CA TYR A 468 24.42 20.29 7.43
C TYR A 468 23.04 20.35 6.76
N ALA A 469 22.95 20.30 5.42
CA ALA A 469 21.67 20.27 4.71
C ALA A 469 20.81 19.06 5.12
N SER A 470 21.45 17.94 5.48
CA SER A 470 20.78 16.71 5.94
C SER A 470 20.09 16.84 7.30
N ARG A 471 20.25 17.99 7.98
CA ARG A 471 19.65 18.31 9.28
C ARG A 471 18.62 19.45 9.16
N ILE A 472 18.37 19.98 7.97
CA ILE A 472 17.30 20.96 7.77
C ILE A 472 15.96 20.24 7.92
N CYS A 473 15.13 20.75 8.84
CA CYS A 473 13.88 20.10 9.22
C CYS A 473 12.72 20.43 8.27
N HIS A 474 11.69 19.59 8.32
CA HIS A 474 10.44 19.82 7.60
C HIS A 474 9.63 20.99 8.19
N SER A 475 9.05 21.81 7.31
CA SER A 475 7.90 22.66 7.63
C SER A 475 6.84 22.62 6.53
N CYS A 476 5.56 22.62 6.90
CA CYS A 476 4.44 22.78 5.96
C CYS A 476 4.32 24.23 5.44
N ASN A 477 4.95 25.20 6.10
CA ASN A 477 5.10 26.58 5.66
C ASN A 477 6.59 26.93 5.70
N PRO A 478 7.39 26.42 4.75
CA PRO A 478 8.84 26.49 4.82
C PRO A 478 9.37 27.90 4.51
N ASN A 479 10.64 28.13 4.86
CA ASN A 479 11.36 29.35 4.48
C ASN A 479 12.46 29.11 3.44
N CYS A 480 12.72 27.85 3.11
CA CYS A 480 13.55 27.43 1.99
C CYS A 480 12.82 26.42 1.08
N GLU A 481 13.32 26.29 -0.14
CA GLU A 481 13.00 25.19 -1.05
C GLU A 481 14.28 24.42 -1.39
N ALA A 482 14.16 23.09 -1.50
CA ALA A 482 15.20 22.24 -2.07
C ALA A 482 14.79 21.90 -3.50
N LYS A 483 15.63 22.24 -4.48
CA LYS A 483 15.35 22.00 -5.89
C LYS A 483 16.59 21.66 -6.69
N VAL A 484 16.39 20.96 -7.80
CA VAL A 484 17.48 20.61 -8.71
C VAL A 484 17.85 21.84 -9.54
N THR A 485 19.12 22.25 -9.46
CA THR A 485 19.68 23.36 -10.24
C THR A 485 20.92 22.92 -10.99
N ALA A 486 21.17 23.56 -12.13
CA ALA A 486 22.34 23.36 -12.95
C ALA A 486 23.40 24.41 -12.61
N VAL A 487 24.54 23.99 -12.05
CA VAL A 487 25.69 24.84 -11.73
C VAL A 487 26.94 24.23 -12.34
N ASP A 488 27.73 25.04 -13.07
CA ASP A 488 28.95 24.59 -13.75
C ASP A 488 28.78 23.33 -14.63
N GLY A 489 27.61 23.19 -15.26
CA GLY A 489 27.28 22.06 -16.13
C GLY A 489 26.93 20.75 -15.41
N GLN A 490 26.73 20.79 -14.10
CA GLN A 490 26.31 19.67 -13.26
C GLN A 490 25.00 19.97 -12.53
N TYR A 491 24.15 18.96 -12.39
CA TYR A 491 22.98 19.01 -11.54
C TYR A 491 23.36 18.82 -10.09
N GLN A 492 22.76 19.64 -9.25
CA GLN A 492 22.86 19.55 -7.80
C GLN A 492 21.51 19.89 -7.17
N ILE A 493 21.24 19.35 -5.98
CA ILE A 493 20.10 19.76 -5.17
C ILE A 493 20.55 20.99 -4.36
N GLY A 494 20.05 22.17 -4.72
CA GLY A 494 20.36 23.41 -4.01
C GLY A 494 19.22 23.82 -3.06
N VAL A 495 19.58 24.32 -1.89
CA VAL A 495 18.64 24.90 -0.91
C VAL A 495 18.68 26.42 -1.04
N TYR A 496 17.54 27.02 -1.37
CA TYR A 496 17.39 28.47 -1.56
C TYR A 496 16.28 29.01 -0.67
N THR A 497 16.43 30.23 -0.16
CA THR A 497 15.39 30.88 0.64
C THR A 497 14.21 31.30 -0.25
N VAL A 498 12.98 31.01 0.15
CA VAL A 498 11.76 31.46 -0.56
C VAL A 498 11.17 32.73 0.04
N ARG A 499 11.64 33.12 1.23
CA ARG A 499 11.33 34.37 1.92
C ARG A 499 12.51 34.79 2.81
N PRO A 500 12.58 36.04 3.26
CA PRO A 500 13.57 36.44 4.25
C PRO A 500 13.52 35.57 5.51
N ILE A 501 14.69 35.27 6.08
CA ILE A 501 14.86 34.46 7.30
C ILE A 501 15.52 35.32 8.37
N ALA A 502 14.91 35.42 9.54
CA ALA A 502 15.44 36.24 10.64
C ALA A 502 16.55 35.53 11.45
N GLU A 503 17.34 36.31 12.18
CA GLU A 503 18.32 35.75 13.13
C GLU A 503 17.61 34.95 14.24
N GLY A 504 18.06 33.72 14.44
CA GLY A 504 17.49 32.76 15.37
C GLY A 504 16.29 31.98 14.82
N GLU A 505 15.88 32.22 13.57
CA GLU A 505 14.83 31.46 12.91
C GLU A 505 15.38 30.12 12.40
N GLU A 506 14.59 29.06 12.57
CA GLU A 506 14.92 27.73 12.05
C GLU A 506 14.78 27.68 10.53
N ILE A 507 15.79 27.17 9.84
CA ILE A 507 15.79 26.94 8.40
C ILE A 507 15.03 25.64 8.14
N THR A 508 14.03 25.69 7.25
CA THR A 508 13.15 24.56 6.94
C THR A 508 12.75 24.52 5.47
N PHE A 509 12.53 23.32 4.92
CA PHE A 509 11.91 23.11 3.60
C PHE A 509 10.80 22.06 3.65
N ASP A 510 9.91 22.03 2.66
CA ASP A 510 8.93 20.93 2.54
C ASP A 510 9.62 19.70 1.95
N TYR A 511 9.53 18.56 2.63
CA TYR A 511 10.17 17.32 2.19
C TYR A 511 9.51 16.75 0.92
N ASN A 512 8.24 17.10 0.67
CA ASN A 512 7.47 16.60 -0.47
C ASN A 512 7.43 15.05 -0.58
N SER A 513 7.70 14.35 0.51
CA SER A 513 7.66 12.88 0.58
C SER A 513 6.23 12.37 0.53
N VAL A 514 6.00 11.26 -0.18
CA VAL A 514 4.69 10.61 -0.32
C VAL A 514 4.77 9.19 0.22
N THR A 515 3.75 8.75 0.96
CA THR A 515 3.59 7.36 1.41
C THR A 515 2.20 6.83 1.03
N GLU A 516 2.18 5.56 0.62
CA GLU A 516 0.96 4.77 0.40
C GLU A 516 0.48 4.10 1.69
N SER A 517 1.34 3.95 2.72
CA SER A 517 0.95 3.35 3.99
C SER A 517 0.23 4.38 4.86
N LYS A 518 -0.99 4.04 5.24
CA LYS A 518 -1.78 4.85 6.17
C LYS A 518 -1.13 4.89 7.56
N GLU A 519 -0.62 3.76 8.01
CA GLU A 519 0.06 3.61 9.30
C GLU A 519 1.30 4.47 9.38
N GLU A 520 2.12 4.51 8.31
CA GLU A 520 3.29 5.37 8.21
C GLU A 520 2.90 6.85 8.21
N HIS A 521 1.88 7.23 7.44
CA HIS A 521 1.39 8.61 7.42
C HIS A 521 0.89 9.07 8.79
N GLU A 522 0.12 8.23 9.49
CA GLU A 522 -0.40 8.50 10.83
C GLU A 522 0.70 8.54 11.91
N ALA A 523 1.77 7.76 11.73
CA ALA A 523 2.93 7.78 12.62
C ALA A 523 3.84 9.01 12.40
N SER A 524 3.82 9.60 11.21
CA SER A 524 4.71 10.68 10.78
C SER A 524 4.21 12.08 11.16
N VAL A 525 3.84 12.26 12.44
CA VAL A 525 3.26 13.51 12.94
C VAL A 525 4.19 14.71 12.70
N CYS A 526 3.65 15.76 12.08
CA CYS A 526 4.40 16.99 11.80
C CYS A 526 4.49 17.89 13.03
N LEU A 527 5.70 18.38 13.32
CA LEU A 527 6.02 19.25 14.45
C LEU A 527 6.40 20.68 14.03
N CYS A 528 6.00 21.12 12.84
CA CYS A 528 6.41 22.43 12.30
C CYS A 528 5.78 23.63 13.03
N GLY A 529 4.67 23.43 13.76
CA GLY A 529 3.94 24.51 14.43
C GLY A 529 3.27 25.54 13.51
N SER A 530 3.14 25.26 12.21
CA SER A 530 2.48 26.17 11.27
C SER A 530 0.94 26.10 11.36
N GLN A 531 0.28 27.24 11.14
CA GLN A 531 -1.19 27.31 11.00
C GLN A 531 -1.76 26.50 9.83
N VAL A 532 -0.97 26.29 8.77
CA VAL A 532 -1.36 25.49 7.59
C VAL A 532 -0.79 24.07 7.63
N CYS A 533 -0.39 23.61 8.82
CA CYS A 533 0.19 22.28 9.00
C CYS A 533 -0.76 21.17 8.52
N ARG A 534 -0.22 20.25 7.70
CA ARG A 534 -0.92 19.07 7.18
C ARG A 534 -1.17 18.00 8.26
N GLY A 535 -0.54 18.13 9.43
CA GLY A 535 -0.60 17.15 10.52
C GLY A 535 0.40 16.01 10.39
N SER A 536 0.83 15.67 9.17
CA SER A 536 1.91 14.73 8.87
C SER A 536 2.97 15.40 7.99
N TYR A 537 4.25 15.03 8.16
CA TYR A 537 5.32 15.48 7.27
C TYR A 537 5.40 14.66 5.99
N LEU A 538 4.65 13.55 5.91
CA LEU A 538 4.45 12.77 4.69
C LEU A 538 3.09 13.13 4.06
N ASN A 539 3.04 13.20 2.73
CA ASN A 539 1.80 13.24 1.99
C ASN A 539 1.25 11.81 1.87
N PHE A 540 -0.05 11.63 2.11
CA PHE A 540 -0.70 10.33 1.93
C PHE A 540 -1.29 10.24 0.53
N SER A 541 -0.89 9.22 -0.22
CA SER A 541 -1.47 8.93 -1.54
C SER A 541 -2.79 8.17 -1.47
N GLY A 542 -3.16 7.54 -0.35
CA GLY A 542 -4.42 6.79 -0.27
C GLY A 542 -4.34 5.43 -0.96
N GLU A 543 -4.91 4.41 -0.31
CA GLU A 543 -4.99 3.08 -0.89
C GLU A 543 -6.17 2.96 -1.87
N GLY A 544 -5.89 2.41 -3.05
CA GLY A 544 -6.90 1.81 -3.94
C GLY A 544 -7.41 2.67 -5.10
N ALA A 545 -7.54 4.00 -4.96
CA ALA A 545 -8.02 4.84 -6.07
C ALA A 545 -6.96 5.02 -7.17
N PHE A 546 -5.69 5.17 -6.79
CA PHE A 546 -4.58 5.48 -7.69
C PHE A 546 -4.15 4.33 -8.60
N GLU A 547 -4.46 3.09 -8.20
CA GLU A 547 -4.16 1.90 -9.00
C GLU A 547 -5.37 1.39 -9.78
N LYS A 548 -6.55 2.00 -9.62
CA LYS A 548 -7.79 1.46 -10.20
C LYS A 548 -7.71 1.34 -11.72
N VAL A 549 -7.22 2.38 -12.39
CA VAL A 549 -7.07 2.41 -13.85
C VAL A 549 -5.99 1.41 -14.31
N LEU A 550 -4.84 1.39 -13.65
CA LEU A 550 -3.79 0.38 -13.83
C LEU A 550 -4.33 -1.05 -13.74
N MET A 551 -5.06 -1.38 -12.68
CA MET A 551 -5.54 -2.75 -12.44
C MET A 551 -6.68 -3.16 -13.38
N GLU A 552 -7.49 -2.20 -13.85
CA GLU A 552 -8.59 -2.45 -14.77
C GLU A 552 -8.12 -2.59 -16.23
N PHE A 553 -7.24 -1.69 -16.69
CA PHE A 553 -6.88 -1.58 -18.10
C PHE A 553 -5.51 -2.16 -18.45
N HIS A 554 -4.61 -2.28 -17.47
CA HIS A 554 -3.22 -2.69 -17.70
C HIS A 554 -2.86 -3.89 -16.84
N GLY A 555 -3.72 -4.90 -16.81
CA GLY A 555 -3.51 -6.16 -16.09
C GLY A 555 -2.40 -7.03 -16.70
N VAL A 556 -2.24 -8.25 -16.18
CA VAL A 556 -1.11 -9.12 -16.57
C VAL A 556 -1.11 -9.51 -18.05
N LEU A 557 -2.29 -9.72 -18.66
CA LEU A 557 -2.38 -10.09 -20.08
C LEU A 557 -2.01 -8.92 -20.98
N ASP A 558 -2.51 -7.73 -20.67
CA ASP A 558 -2.20 -6.50 -21.41
C ASP A 558 -0.69 -6.22 -21.40
N ARG A 559 -0.06 -6.29 -20.22
CA ARG A 559 1.40 -6.10 -20.08
C ARG A 559 2.23 -7.09 -20.88
N HIS A 560 1.85 -8.38 -20.88
CA HIS A 560 2.53 -9.38 -21.71
C HIS A 560 2.26 -9.16 -23.19
N SER A 561 1.06 -8.70 -23.57
CA SER A 561 0.70 -8.42 -24.96
C SER A 561 1.56 -7.30 -25.53
N LEU A 562 1.67 -6.18 -24.81
CA LEU A 562 2.53 -5.06 -25.17
C LEU A 562 4.01 -5.48 -25.27
N LEU A 563 4.50 -6.22 -24.28
CA LEU A 563 5.88 -6.70 -24.30
C LEU A 563 6.14 -7.67 -25.47
N LEU A 564 5.22 -8.59 -25.76
CA LEU A 564 5.35 -9.53 -26.86
C LEU A 564 5.37 -8.79 -28.21
N GLN A 565 4.46 -7.83 -28.43
CA GLN A 565 4.44 -7.02 -29.65
C GLN A 565 5.75 -6.24 -29.84
N ALA A 566 6.30 -5.67 -28.77
CA ALA A 566 7.59 -4.98 -28.80
C ALA A 566 8.76 -5.95 -29.09
N CYS A 567 8.72 -7.15 -28.51
CA CYS A 567 9.70 -8.22 -28.75
C CYS A 567 9.68 -8.72 -30.20
N GLU A 568 8.49 -8.86 -30.80
CA GLU A 568 8.31 -9.30 -32.19
C GLU A 568 8.75 -8.22 -33.18
N ALA A 569 8.36 -6.96 -32.94
CA ALA A 569 8.78 -5.84 -33.78
C ALA A 569 10.30 -5.65 -33.73
N ASN A 570 10.88 -5.71 -32.52
CA ASN A 570 12.31 -5.52 -32.25
C ASN A 570 12.93 -4.27 -32.91
N THR A 571 12.12 -3.25 -33.15
CA THR A 571 12.49 -2.00 -33.79
C THR A 571 11.71 -0.86 -33.17
N VAL A 572 12.29 0.34 -33.16
CA VAL A 572 11.64 1.55 -32.63
C VAL A 572 11.04 2.34 -33.80
N SER A 573 9.75 2.63 -33.74
CA SER A 573 9.06 3.42 -34.76
C SER A 573 9.24 4.93 -34.51
N GLN A 574 8.95 5.76 -35.53
CA GLN A 574 8.93 7.21 -35.36
C GLN A 574 7.88 7.66 -34.32
N GLN A 575 6.74 7.00 -34.26
CA GLN A 575 5.70 7.29 -33.27
C GLN A 575 6.17 6.97 -31.85
N ASP A 576 6.94 5.89 -31.67
CA ASP A 576 7.54 5.57 -30.37
C ASP A 576 8.46 6.70 -29.88
N LEU A 577 9.31 7.23 -30.75
CA LEU A 577 10.21 8.35 -30.40
C LEU A 577 9.43 9.62 -30.05
N ILE A 578 8.32 9.90 -30.73
CA ILE A 578 7.46 11.05 -30.41
C ILE A 578 6.83 10.87 -29.03
N ASP A 579 6.30 9.70 -28.72
CA ASP A 579 5.64 9.45 -27.43
C ASP A 579 6.65 9.49 -26.27
N LEU A 580 7.85 8.92 -26.46
CA LEU A 580 8.95 9.01 -25.49
C LEU A 580 9.40 10.45 -25.25
N GLY A 581 9.60 11.23 -26.34
CA GLY A 581 9.98 12.63 -26.25
C GLY A 581 8.93 13.49 -25.52
N ARG A 582 7.63 13.23 -25.74
CA ARG A 582 6.55 13.90 -25.00
C ARG A 582 6.55 13.59 -23.50
N ALA A 583 7.03 12.42 -23.10
CA ALA A 583 7.24 12.07 -21.69
C ALA A 583 8.57 12.59 -21.12
N GLY A 584 9.39 13.24 -21.96
CA GLY A 584 10.74 13.69 -21.59
C GLY A 584 11.76 12.56 -21.51
N LEU A 585 11.46 11.35 -21.99
CA LEU A 585 12.40 10.22 -21.95
C LEU A 585 13.33 10.31 -23.17
N GLY A 586 14.62 10.56 -22.91
CA GLY A 586 15.61 10.81 -23.95
C GLY A 586 16.79 9.84 -23.93
N THR A 587 17.86 10.21 -24.63
CA THR A 587 19.09 9.42 -24.74
C THR A 587 19.75 9.17 -23.39
N CYS A 588 19.52 10.02 -22.38
CA CYS A 588 20.07 9.81 -21.05
C CYS A 588 19.58 8.49 -20.45
N LEU A 589 18.32 8.13 -20.61
CA LEU A 589 17.77 6.87 -20.09
C LEU A 589 17.83 5.73 -21.12
N LEU A 590 17.66 6.07 -22.40
CA LEU A 590 17.38 5.08 -23.46
C LEU A 590 18.59 4.66 -24.27
N ALA A 591 19.68 5.45 -24.26
CA ALA A 591 20.86 5.10 -25.04
C ALA A 591 21.50 3.81 -24.52
N GLY A 592 21.87 2.91 -25.44
CA GLY A 592 22.42 1.61 -25.04
C GLY A 592 21.37 0.51 -24.86
N LEU A 593 20.08 0.83 -24.76
CA LEU A 593 19.04 -0.19 -24.62
C LEU A 593 18.72 -0.86 -25.98
N PRO A 594 18.30 -2.14 -25.98
CA PRO A 594 17.91 -2.83 -27.20
C PRO A 594 16.59 -2.28 -27.76
N GLY A 595 16.40 -2.37 -29.08
CA GLY A 595 15.27 -1.77 -29.79
C GLY A 595 13.90 -2.24 -29.27
N TRP A 596 13.75 -3.53 -28.96
CA TRP A 596 12.51 -4.06 -28.37
C TRP A 596 12.19 -3.44 -27.00
N LEU A 597 13.20 -3.12 -26.19
CA LEU A 597 12.99 -2.54 -24.86
C LEU A 597 12.56 -1.08 -24.98
N VAL A 598 13.20 -0.33 -25.88
CA VAL A 598 12.80 1.07 -26.17
C VAL A 598 11.37 1.13 -26.73
N ALA A 599 11.00 0.20 -27.62
CA ALA A 599 9.64 0.09 -28.14
C ALA A 599 8.63 -0.25 -27.04
N TYR A 600 8.96 -1.18 -26.13
CA TYR A 600 8.10 -1.50 -24.99
C TYR A 600 7.93 -0.30 -24.05
N THR A 601 9.00 0.44 -23.74
CA THR A 601 8.95 1.68 -22.97
C THR A 601 7.98 2.69 -23.58
N ALA A 602 8.00 2.87 -24.90
CA ALA A 602 7.07 3.76 -25.59
C ALA A 602 5.61 3.32 -25.44
N GLN A 603 5.35 2.00 -25.51
CA GLN A 603 4.02 1.45 -25.27
C GLN A 603 3.54 1.69 -23.83
N LEU A 604 4.43 1.55 -22.84
CA LEU A 604 4.13 1.88 -21.45
C LEU A 604 3.83 3.37 -21.27
N VAL A 605 4.58 4.26 -21.93
CA VAL A 605 4.32 5.71 -21.92
C VAL A 605 2.93 6.04 -22.47
N ARG A 606 2.50 5.39 -23.55
CA ARG A 606 1.12 5.55 -24.07
C ARG A 606 0.08 5.15 -23.03
N PHE A 607 0.30 4.04 -22.31
CA PHE A 607 -0.59 3.63 -21.23
C PHE A 607 -0.58 4.63 -20.07
N ILE A 608 0.59 5.12 -19.65
CA ILE A 608 0.74 6.11 -18.59
C ILE A 608 -0.06 7.39 -18.90
N PHE A 609 0.01 7.89 -20.15
CA PHE A 609 -0.80 9.03 -20.57
C PHE A 609 -2.29 8.73 -20.64
N PHE A 610 -2.67 7.51 -21.04
CA PHE A 610 -4.05 7.05 -20.98
C PHE A 610 -4.57 6.98 -19.53
N GLU A 611 -3.75 6.52 -18.59
CA GLU A 611 -4.06 6.49 -17.16
C GLU A 611 -4.32 7.91 -16.65
N ARG A 612 -3.42 8.85 -16.92
CA ARG A 612 -3.57 10.26 -16.54
C ARG A 612 -4.88 10.88 -17.00
N GLN A 613 -5.41 10.50 -18.17
CA GLN A 613 -6.68 11.01 -18.69
C GLN A 613 -7.90 10.46 -17.94
N LYS A 614 -7.85 9.21 -17.48
CA LYS A 614 -8.98 8.55 -16.81
C LYS A 614 -8.98 8.75 -15.30
N LEU A 615 -7.81 8.77 -14.70
CA LEU A 615 -7.61 8.70 -13.26
C LEU A 615 -8.27 9.84 -12.45
N PRO A 616 -8.29 11.12 -12.90
CA PRO A 616 -8.94 12.19 -12.14
C PRO A 616 -10.39 11.89 -11.80
N ASN A 617 -11.13 11.25 -12.71
CA ASN A 617 -12.54 10.91 -12.50
C ASN A 617 -12.71 9.81 -11.44
N GLU A 618 -11.79 8.85 -11.37
CA GLU A 618 -11.84 7.76 -10.39
C GLU A 618 -11.43 8.25 -9.00
N ILE A 619 -10.39 9.07 -8.92
CA ILE A 619 -9.96 9.76 -7.70
C ILE A 619 -11.10 10.62 -7.16
N PHE A 620 -11.70 11.44 -8.02
CA PHE A 620 -12.81 12.31 -7.64
C PHE A 620 -13.99 11.53 -7.06
N LYS A 621 -14.41 10.42 -7.71
CA LYS A 621 -15.48 9.56 -7.19
C LYS A 621 -15.14 9.01 -5.81
N HIS A 622 -13.92 8.50 -5.63
CA HIS A 622 -13.46 7.95 -4.37
C HIS A 622 -13.45 9.01 -3.25
N ASN A 623 -12.82 10.17 -3.48
CA ASN A 623 -12.76 11.28 -2.53
C ASN A 623 -14.17 11.74 -2.12
N MET A 624 -15.09 11.79 -3.08
CA MET A 624 -16.50 12.14 -2.82
C MET A 624 -17.21 11.09 -1.96
N GLU A 625 -16.98 9.81 -2.21
CA GLU A 625 -17.56 8.71 -1.41
C GLU A 625 -17.02 8.70 0.02
N GLU A 626 -15.74 9.02 0.23
CA GLU A 626 -15.15 9.13 1.56
C GLU A 626 -15.65 10.38 2.29
N LYS A 627 -15.55 11.57 1.68
CA LYS A 627 -15.90 12.84 2.32
C LYS A 627 -17.40 12.97 2.64
N ARG A 628 -18.29 12.39 1.82
CA ARG A 628 -19.74 12.35 2.11
C ARG A 628 -20.10 11.60 3.39
N GLN A 629 -19.19 10.77 3.92
CA GLN A 629 -19.39 10.09 5.20
C GLN A 629 -19.26 11.04 6.40
N PHE A 630 -18.55 12.16 6.23
CA PHE A 630 -18.17 13.08 7.31
C PHE A 630 -18.70 14.51 7.13
N PHE A 631 -18.90 14.98 5.89
CA PHE A 631 -19.28 16.35 5.57
C PHE A 631 -20.61 16.41 4.81
N THR A 632 -21.44 17.41 5.11
CA THR A 632 -22.72 17.66 4.43
C THR A 632 -22.59 18.57 3.21
N ASP A 633 -21.61 19.48 3.23
CA ASP A 633 -21.32 20.43 2.16
C ASP A 633 -19.87 20.23 1.69
N ILE A 634 -19.69 19.87 0.42
CA ILE A 634 -18.38 19.61 -0.21
C ILE A 634 -18.27 20.51 -1.44
N ASN A 635 -17.17 21.26 -1.56
CA ASN A 635 -16.91 22.08 -2.73
C ASN A 635 -16.45 21.22 -3.91
N MET A 636 -17.36 20.97 -4.84
CA MET A 636 -17.14 20.08 -5.99
C MET A 636 -16.00 20.53 -6.90
N ASP A 637 -15.80 21.83 -7.07
CA ASP A 637 -14.79 22.36 -7.99
C ASP A 637 -13.39 22.22 -7.40
N SER A 638 -13.24 22.43 -6.09
CA SER A 638 -11.99 22.18 -5.36
C SER A 638 -11.59 20.72 -5.44
N GLU A 639 -12.51 19.80 -5.16
CA GLU A 639 -12.22 18.35 -5.20
C GLU A 639 -11.83 17.86 -6.60
N ARG A 640 -12.42 18.46 -7.64
CA ARG A 640 -12.06 18.14 -9.03
C ARG A 640 -10.64 18.61 -9.34
N ASN A 641 -10.28 19.82 -8.91
CA ASN A 641 -8.94 20.34 -9.08
C ASN A 641 -7.90 19.49 -8.32
N ASP A 642 -8.22 19.11 -7.08
CA ASP A 642 -7.34 18.24 -6.28
C ASP A 642 -7.13 16.88 -6.96
N ALA A 643 -8.19 16.30 -7.54
CA ALA A 643 -8.10 15.04 -8.27
C ALA A 643 -7.22 15.14 -9.54
N GLU A 644 -7.23 16.29 -10.24
CA GLU A 644 -6.34 16.55 -11.39
C GLU A 644 -4.87 16.64 -10.94
N VAL A 645 -4.60 17.34 -9.85
CA VAL A 645 -3.24 17.45 -9.28
C VAL A 645 -2.74 16.09 -8.80
N GLN A 646 -3.58 15.31 -8.12
CA GLN A 646 -3.26 13.95 -7.69
C GLN A 646 -2.95 13.03 -8.87
N ALA A 647 -3.74 13.11 -9.95
CA ALA A 647 -3.48 12.32 -11.15
C ALA A 647 -2.17 12.71 -11.86
N GLU A 648 -1.79 13.98 -11.83
CA GLU A 648 -0.48 14.45 -12.30
C GLU A 648 0.66 13.89 -11.45
N GLY A 649 0.48 13.84 -10.12
CA GLY A 649 1.41 13.18 -9.21
C GLY A 649 1.60 11.70 -9.55
N VAL A 650 0.51 10.98 -9.86
CA VAL A 650 0.59 9.56 -10.29
C VAL A 650 1.33 9.43 -11.62
N LEU A 651 1.07 10.30 -12.61
CA LEU A 651 1.81 10.33 -13.88
C LEU A 651 3.33 10.43 -13.65
N ASN A 652 3.77 11.38 -12.81
CA ASN A 652 5.18 11.56 -12.47
C ASN A 652 5.77 10.33 -11.76
N SER A 653 5.05 9.77 -10.79
CA SER A 653 5.44 8.54 -10.10
C SER A 653 5.56 7.35 -11.06
N ARG A 654 4.66 7.19 -12.04
CA ARG A 654 4.78 6.12 -13.05
C ARG A 654 6.02 6.28 -13.93
N LEU A 655 6.39 7.51 -14.30
CA LEU A 655 7.62 7.77 -15.05
C LEU A 655 8.88 7.49 -14.23
N GLN A 656 8.88 7.81 -12.93
CA GLN A 656 9.95 7.43 -11.99
C GLN A 656 10.07 5.89 -11.91
N HIS A 657 8.97 5.18 -11.70
CA HIS A 657 8.96 3.71 -11.66
C HIS A 657 9.50 3.07 -12.95
N LEU A 658 9.13 3.63 -14.10
CA LEU A 658 9.65 3.19 -15.40
C LEU A 658 11.16 3.42 -15.49
N THR A 659 11.64 4.57 -15.05
CA THR A 659 13.08 4.92 -15.01
C THR A 659 13.86 3.95 -14.12
N HIS A 660 13.39 3.67 -12.90
CA HIS A 660 14.00 2.68 -12.01
C HIS A 660 14.02 1.28 -12.63
N THR A 661 12.94 0.89 -13.30
CA THR A 661 12.84 -0.41 -13.99
C THR A 661 13.87 -0.55 -15.09
N LEU A 662 14.02 0.47 -15.94
CA LEU A 662 14.98 0.46 -17.03
C LEU A 662 16.43 0.47 -16.53
N ASP A 663 16.72 1.20 -15.46
CA ASP A 663 18.04 1.21 -14.82
C ASP A 663 18.41 -0.17 -14.24
N LYS A 664 17.49 -0.81 -13.51
CA LYS A 664 17.65 -2.19 -12.98
C LYS A 664 17.85 -3.22 -14.08
N VAL A 665 16.97 -3.22 -15.08
CA VAL A 665 17.04 -4.16 -16.21
C VAL A 665 18.29 -3.92 -17.04
N GLY A 666 18.66 -2.66 -17.26
CA GLY A 666 19.87 -2.25 -17.96
C GLY A 666 21.13 -2.75 -17.26
N TYR A 667 21.21 -2.63 -15.93
CA TYR A 667 22.30 -3.19 -15.13
C TYR A 667 22.42 -4.72 -15.31
N VAL A 668 21.33 -5.47 -15.16
CA VAL A 668 21.35 -6.92 -15.34
C VAL A 668 21.77 -7.31 -16.76
N MET A 669 21.29 -6.59 -17.79
CA MET A 669 21.72 -6.82 -19.17
C MET A 669 23.19 -6.51 -19.39
N ARG A 670 23.75 -5.45 -18.77
CA ARG A 670 25.20 -5.16 -18.81
C ARG A 670 26.00 -6.33 -18.21
N CYS A 671 25.56 -6.87 -17.08
CA CYS A 671 26.23 -8.01 -16.44
C CYS A 671 26.23 -9.27 -17.31
N ILE A 672 25.16 -9.53 -18.07
CA ILE A 672 25.00 -10.77 -18.84
C ILE A 672 25.60 -10.67 -20.24
N PHE A 673 25.39 -9.53 -20.91
CA PHE A 673 25.69 -9.35 -22.35
C PHE A 673 26.83 -8.36 -22.62
N GLY A 674 27.36 -7.68 -21.59
CA GLY A 674 28.31 -6.59 -21.72
C GLY A 674 27.64 -5.31 -22.21
N ASP A 675 27.23 -5.30 -23.48
CA ASP A 675 26.42 -4.22 -24.08
C ASP A 675 24.92 -4.62 -24.08
N PRO A 676 24.04 -3.88 -23.39
CA PRO A 676 22.61 -4.19 -23.36
C PRO A 676 21.95 -4.19 -24.74
N LYS A 677 22.49 -3.50 -25.76
CA LYS A 677 21.97 -3.56 -27.13
C LYS A 677 21.96 -4.98 -27.70
N ASN A 678 22.84 -5.84 -27.21
CA ASN A 678 22.95 -7.24 -27.63
C ASN A 678 21.96 -8.16 -26.90
N ALA A 679 21.21 -7.65 -25.91
CA ALA A 679 20.24 -8.45 -25.17
C ALA A 679 19.07 -8.85 -26.09
N PRO A 680 18.85 -10.16 -26.34
CA PRO A 680 17.79 -10.61 -27.22
C PRO A 680 16.42 -10.51 -26.55
N PRO A 681 15.31 -10.39 -27.29
CA PRO A 681 13.98 -10.29 -26.70
C PRO A 681 13.65 -11.42 -25.69
N PRO A 682 13.08 -11.10 -24.51
CA PRO A 682 12.78 -12.07 -23.46
C PRO A 682 11.55 -12.94 -23.77
N LEU A 683 10.66 -12.50 -24.67
CA LEU A 683 9.53 -13.29 -25.15
C LEU A 683 9.75 -13.64 -26.62
N VAL A 684 9.52 -14.91 -26.97
CA VAL A 684 9.69 -15.43 -28.33
C VAL A 684 8.44 -16.19 -28.74
N ARG A 685 7.79 -15.76 -29.82
CA ARG A 685 6.66 -16.48 -30.41
C ARG A 685 7.13 -17.83 -30.98
N LEU A 686 6.32 -18.86 -30.75
CA LEU A 686 6.53 -20.20 -31.27
C LEU A 686 5.82 -20.32 -32.63
N THR A 687 6.56 -20.76 -33.65
CA THR A 687 6.04 -21.01 -34.99
C THR A 687 6.65 -22.26 -35.59
N GLY A 688 5.97 -22.85 -36.58
CA GLY A 688 6.43 -24.01 -37.33
C GLY A 688 6.87 -25.18 -36.44
N ARG A 689 8.08 -25.70 -36.67
CA ARG A 689 8.62 -26.87 -35.93
C ARG A 689 8.71 -26.66 -34.42
N SER A 690 8.99 -25.44 -33.97
CA SER A 690 9.10 -25.14 -32.52
C SER A 690 7.74 -25.24 -31.82
N LEU A 691 6.67 -24.85 -32.52
CA LEU A 691 5.29 -24.99 -32.05
C LEU A 691 4.87 -26.47 -31.98
N VAL A 692 5.16 -27.24 -33.04
CA VAL A 692 4.90 -28.69 -33.06
C VAL A 692 5.64 -29.41 -31.94
N SER A 693 6.89 -29.01 -31.66
CA SER A 693 7.66 -29.58 -30.55
C SER A 693 7.04 -29.26 -29.18
N ALA A 694 6.53 -28.04 -28.97
CA ALA A 694 5.94 -27.65 -27.69
C ALA A 694 4.57 -28.28 -27.44
N ILE A 695 3.78 -28.47 -28.49
CA ILE A 695 2.38 -28.95 -28.38
C ILE A 695 2.28 -30.46 -28.62
N TRP A 696 2.91 -31.01 -29.66
CA TRP A 696 2.65 -32.38 -30.14
C TRP A 696 3.76 -33.38 -29.79
N LYS A 697 5.02 -33.15 -30.22
CA LYS A 697 6.02 -34.25 -30.29
C LYS A 697 7.33 -34.10 -29.49
N GLY A 698 7.58 -32.96 -28.86
CA GLY A 698 8.77 -32.78 -28.03
C GLY A 698 8.66 -33.51 -26.69
N GLU A 699 9.80 -33.81 -26.08
CA GLU A 699 9.82 -34.29 -24.69
C GLU A 699 9.10 -33.28 -23.80
N GLY A 700 8.08 -33.77 -23.11
CA GLY A 700 7.11 -33.05 -22.31
C GLY A 700 6.36 -31.93 -23.05
N SER A 701 6.04 -32.19 -24.32
CA SER A 701 4.96 -31.50 -25.02
C SER A 701 3.63 -31.68 -24.27
N LEU A 702 2.62 -30.88 -24.64
CA LEU A 702 1.26 -31.04 -24.11
C LEU A 702 0.73 -32.48 -24.31
N VAL A 703 0.96 -33.07 -25.49
CA VAL A 703 0.52 -34.44 -25.81
C VAL A 703 1.34 -35.50 -25.08
N ASP A 704 2.65 -35.30 -24.93
CA ASP A 704 3.51 -36.23 -24.16
C ASP A 704 3.08 -36.28 -22.68
N GLU A 705 2.85 -35.11 -22.07
CA GLU A 705 2.39 -35.03 -20.67
C GLU A 705 0.99 -35.60 -20.47
N LEU A 706 0.12 -35.46 -21.47
CA LEU A 706 -1.20 -36.11 -21.50
C LEU A 706 -1.04 -37.62 -21.52
N LEU A 707 -0.18 -38.17 -22.38
CA LEU A 707 0.07 -39.60 -22.48
C LEU A 707 0.66 -40.18 -21.19
N GLN A 708 1.65 -39.52 -20.59
CA GLN A 708 2.22 -39.90 -19.29
C GLN A 708 1.17 -39.90 -18.18
N SER A 709 0.24 -38.93 -18.21
CA SER A 709 -0.85 -38.85 -17.23
C SER A 709 -1.90 -39.93 -17.44
N ILE A 710 -2.17 -40.34 -18.68
CA ILE A 710 -3.16 -41.38 -19.03
C ILE A 710 -2.63 -42.80 -18.78
N GLU A 711 -1.32 -43.02 -18.91
CA GLU A 711 -0.68 -44.35 -18.91
C GLU A 711 -1.09 -45.25 -17.73
N HIS A 712 -1.32 -44.68 -16.55
CA HIS A 712 -1.67 -45.43 -15.33
C HIS A 712 -3.18 -45.64 -15.13
N HIS A 713 -4.00 -45.19 -16.09
CA HIS A 713 -5.46 -45.10 -15.97
C HIS A 713 -6.23 -45.77 -17.11
N VAL A 714 -5.52 -46.30 -18.12
CA VAL A 714 -6.09 -46.92 -19.32
C VAL A 714 -5.33 -48.21 -19.62
N ASP A 715 -6.01 -49.20 -20.19
CA ASP A 715 -5.41 -50.48 -20.57
C ASP A 715 -4.28 -50.30 -21.61
N GLU A 716 -3.25 -51.14 -21.55
CA GLU A 716 -2.05 -51.05 -22.38
C GLU A 716 -2.36 -51.11 -23.89
N ASP A 717 -3.33 -51.95 -24.29
CA ASP A 717 -3.78 -52.06 -25.69
C ASP A 717 -4.42 -50.75 -26.18
N VAL A 718 -5.26 -50.12 -25.35
CA VAL A 718 -5.93 -48.85 -25.67
C VAL A 718 -4.91 -47.70 -25.71
N LEU A 719 -3.94 -47.71 -24.80
CA LEU A 719 -2.85 -46.73 -24.79
C LEU A 719 -1.96 -46.85 -26.04
N THR A 720 -1.68 -48.08 -26.48
CA THR A 720 -0.87 -48.34 -27.69
C THR A 720 -1.61 -47.89 -28.94
N ASP A 721 -2.90 -48.22 -29.08
CA ASP A 721 -3.76 -47.71 -30.17
C ASP A 721 -3.80 -46.17 -30.19
N LEU A 722 -3.95 -45.53 -29.04
CA LEU A 722 -3.94 -44.07 -28.93
C LEU A 722 -2.59 -43.48 -29.36
N LYS A 723 -1.47 -44.07 -28.93
CA LYS A 723 -0.11 -43.65 -29.32
C LYS A 723 0.09 -43.76 -30.84
N ASP A 724 -0.36 -44.85 -31.46
CA ASP A 724 -0.24 -45.05 -32.91
C ASP A 724 -1.12 -44.08 -33.70
N LYS A 725 -2.36 -43.83 -33.25
CA LYS A 725 -3.21 -42.80 -33.84
C LYS A 725 -2.62 -41.39 -33.71
N ILE A 726 -2.06 -41.03 -32.56
CA ILE A 726 -1.38 -39.72 -32.36
C ILE A 726 -0.22 -39.54 -33.35
N ARG A 727 0.53 -40.61 -33.65
CA ARG A 727 1.60 -40.59 -34.66
C ARG A 727 1.06 -40.35 -36.07
N LEU A 728 -0.12 -40.89 -36.41
CA LEU A 728 -0.76 -40.67 -37.70
C LEU A 728 -1.27 -39.23 -37.87
N HIS A 729 -1.56 -38.53 -36.77
CA HIS A 729 -2.03 -37.15 -36.74
C HIS A 729 -0.91 -36.13 -36.49
N ASP A 730 0.36 -36.47 -36.76
CA ASP A 730 1.49 -35.55 -36.61
C ASP A 730 1.44 -34.39 -37.63
N PRO A 731 1.35 -33.12 -37.18
CA PRO A 731 1.26 -31.96 -38.06
C PRO A 731 2.62 -31.51 -38.65
N SER A 732 3.70 -32.25 -38.41
CA SER A 732 5.08 -31.85 -38.77
C SER A 732 5.35 -31.61 -40.24
N ASP A 733 4.65 -32.32 -41.12
CA ASP A 733 4.89 -32.32 -42.57
C ASP A 733 3.91 -31.42 -43.35
N SER A 734 3.10 -30.62 -42.64
CA SER A 734 2.11 -29.73 -43.23
C SER A 734 2.68 -28.42 -43.74
N GLU A 735 2.08 -27.88 -44.81
CA GLU A 735 2.28 -26.49 -45.25
C GLU A 735 1.58 -25.47 -44.32
N ASP A 736 0.45 -25.85 -43.70
CA ASP A 736 -0.29 -25.06 -42.70
C ASP A 736 -0.20 -25.75 -41.33
N ILE A 737 0.99 -25.65 -40.71
CA ILE A 737 1.27 -26.25 -39.40
C ILE A 737 0.28 -25.77 -38.32
N GLU A 738 -0.13 -24.51 -38.33
CA GLU A 738 -1.04 -23.96 -37.31
C GLU A 738 -2.45 -24.53 -37.46
N GLY A 739 -2.96 -24.58 -38.70
CA GLY A 739 -4.24 -25.20 -39.02
C GLY A 739 -4.27 -26.70 -38.69
N ASP A 740 -3.20 -27.42 -39.02
CA ASP A 740 -3.12 -28.86 -38.77
C ASP A 740 -2.90 -29.20 -37.30
N ILE A 741 -2.15 -28.41 -36.53
CA ILE A 741 -2.11 -28.55 -35.07
C ILE A 741 -3.53 -28.40 -34.49
N ARG A 742 -4.28 -27.39 -34.92
CA ARG A 742 -5.67 -27.21 -34.48
C ARG A 742 -6.51 -28.43 -34.82
N ASN A 743 -6.46 -28.92 -36.06
CA ASN A 743 -7.23 -30.09 -36.49
C ASN A 743 -6.86 -31.35 -35.69
N SER A 744 -5.57 -31.60 -35.49
CA SER A 744 -5.05 -32.72 -34.71
C SER A 744 -5.44 -32.63 -33.23
N LEU A 745 -5.44 -31.43 -32.63
CA LEU A 745 -5.93 -31.24 -31.26
C LEU A 745 -7.45 -31.44 -31.15
N LEU A 746 -8.25 -30.98 -32.13
CA LEU A 746 -9.70 -31.20 -32.14
C LEU A 746 -10.04 -32.69 -32.30
N TRP A 747 -9.28 -33.40 -33.12
CA TRP A 747 -9.37 -34.86 -33.22
C TRP A 747 -9.01 -35.53 -31.89
N LEU A 748 -7.88 -35.15 -31.27
CA LEU A 748 -7.45 -35.71 -29.98
C LEU A 748 -8.47 -35.46 -28.88
N ARG A 749 -9.08 -34.26 -28.85
CA ARG A 749 -10.21 -33.94 -27.96
C ARG A 749 -11.34 -34.94 -28.13
N ASP A 750 -11.73 -35.26 -29.36
CA ASP A 750 -12.85 -36.17 -29.62
C ASP A 750 -12.51 -37.61 -29.24
N GLU A 751 -11.30 -38.09 -29.55
CA GLU A 751 -10.83 -39.41 -29.09
C GLU A 751 -10.80 -39.52 -27.56
N LEU A 752 -10.29 -38.51 -26.85
CA LEU A 752 -10.28 -38.50 -25.38
C LEU A 752 -11.68 -38.63 -24.78
N ARG A 753 -12.71 -38.10 -25.45
CA ARG A 753 -14.10 -38.18 -24.99
C ARG A 753 -14.73 -39.56 -25.19
N THR A 754 -14.12 -40.42 -26.00
CA THR A 754 -14.55 -41.82 -26.14
C THR A 754 -14.06 -42.71 -24.99
N LEU A 755 -13.01 -42.27 -24.28
CA LEU A 755 -12.43 -43.00 -23.16
C LEU A 755 -13.33 -42.94 -21.91
N SER A 756 -13.38 -44.03 -21.15
CA SER A 756 -14.19 -44.13 -19.93
C SER A 756 -13.64 -43.22 -18.83
N CYS A 757 -14.50 -42.35 -18.28
CA CYS A 757 -14.11 -41.47 -17.16
C CYS A 757 -14.42 -42.12 -15.80
N THR A 758 -13.55 -41.88 -14.82
CA THR A 758 -13.78 -42.25 -13.41
C THR A 758 -13.57 -41.04 -12.49
N TYR A 759 -13.72 -41.21 -11.18
CA TYR A 759 -13.32 -40.18 -10.22
C TYR A 759 -11.79 -40.00 -10.14
N LYS A 760 -11.00 -40.94 -10.68
CA LYS A 760 -9.52 -40.89 -10.71
C LYS A 760 -8.97 -40.39 -12.04
N CYS A 761 -9.70 -40.58 -13.14
CA CYS A 761 -9.29 -40.18 -14.49
C CYS A 761 -10.40 -39.40 -15.21
N ARG A 762 -10.13 -38.13 -15.52
CA ARG A 762 -11.08 -37.20 -16.13
C ARG A 762 -10.69 -36.86 -17.56
N HIS A 763 -10.80 -37.84 -18.47
CA HIS A 763 -10.54 -37.63 -19.89
C HIS A 763 -11.45 -36.56 -20.50
N ASP A 764 -12.68 -36.43 -19.99
CA ASP A 764 -13.64 -35.38 -20.38
C ASP A 764 -13.16 -33.97 -20.01
N ALA A 765 -12.41 -33.81 -18.92
CA ALA A 765 -11.82 -32.55 -18.51
C ALA A 765 -10.53 -32.24 -19.29
N ALA A 766 -9.71 -33.27 -19.51
CA ALA A 766 -8.54 -33.16 -20.39
C ALA A 766 -8.96 -32.75 -21.81
N ALA A 767 -10.04 -33.33 -22.35
CA ALA A 767 -10.59 -32.94 -23.64
C ALA A 767 -11.02 -31.46 -23.68
N ASP A 768 -11.67 -30.95 -22.63
CA ASP A 768 -12.04 -29.53 -22.57
C ASP A 768 -10.79 -28.62 -22.58
N LEU A 769 -9.71 -29.03 -21.91
CA LEU A 769 -8.42 -28.33 -21.94
C LEU A 769 -7.77 -28.38 -23.33
N ILE A 770 -7.73 -29.54 -23.97
CA ILE A 770 -7.22 -29.70 -25.35
C ILE A 770 -8.03 -28.84 -26.33
N HIS A 771 -9.36 -28.76 -26.14
CA HIS A 771 -10.22 -27.88 -26.92
C HIS A 771 -9.82 -26.40 -26.77
N MET A 772 -9.49 -25.95 -25.56
CA MET A 772 -9.00 -24.58 -25.37
C MET A 772 -7.66 -24.34 -26.07
N TYR A 773 -6.74 -25.30 -26.02
CA TYR A 773 -5.47 -25.22 -26.76
C TYR A 773 -5.68 -25.22 -28.29
N ALA A 774 -6.63 -25.98 -28.81
CA ALA A 774 -6.95 -26.02 -30.24
C ALA A 774 -7.44 -24.67 -30.79
N TYR A 775 -8.05 -23.84 -29.93
CA TYR A 775 -8.51 -22.49 -30.29
C TYR A 775 -7.54 -21.38 -29.85
N THR A 776 -6.39 -21.74 -29.26
CA THR A 776 -5.32 -20.80 -28.96
C THR A 776 -4.50 -20.57 -30.23
N LYS A 777 -4.30 -19.31 -30.61
CA LYS A 777 -3.62 -18.90 -31.85
C LYS A 777 -2.19 -18.47 -31.60
N CYS A 778 -1.94 -17.76 -30.50
CA CYS A 778 -0.62 -17.25 -30.16
C CYS A 778 0.02 -18.05 -29.03
N PHE A 779 1.10 -18.75 -29.37
CA PHE A 779 1.96 -19.43 -28.41
C PHE A 779 3.33 -18.77 -28.36
N PHE A 780 3.90 -18.63 -27.18
CA PHE A 780 5.21 -18.02 -26.98
C PHE A 780 5.91 -18.65 -25.78
N ARG A 781 7.22 -18.48 -25.70
CA ARG A 781 8.02 -18.89 -24.54
C ARG A 781 8.79 -17.72 -23.97
N ALA A 782 9.07 -17.80 -22.67
CA ALA A 782 10.07 -16.94 -22.06
C ALA A 782 11.47 -17.46 -22.43
N ARG A 783 12.42 -16.55 -22.60
CA ARG A 783 13.84 -16.87 -22.72
C ARG A 783 14.48 -16.67 -21.35
N ASP A 784 15.15 -17.70 -20.87
CA ASP A 784 15.91 -17.62 -19.63
C ASP A 784 17.21 -16.86 -19.87
N TYR A 785 17.41 -15.82 -19.08
CA TYR A 785 18.68 -15.12 -19.01
C TYR A 785 19.56 -15.78 -17.95
N LYS A 786 20.86 -15.46 -17.92
CA LYS A 786 21.74 -16.00 -16.88
C LYS A 786 21.42 -15.34 -15.52
N THR A 787 21.45 -16.13 -14.45
CA THR A 787 21.40 -15.59 -13.08
C THR A 787 22.61 -14.70 -12.82
N VAL A 788 22.39 -13.52 -12.23
CA VAL A 788 23.43 -12.55 -11.87
C VAL A 788 23.46 -12.36 -10.37
N LYS A 789 24.64 -12.40 -9.76
CA LYS A 789 24.84 -12.01 -8.36
C LYS A 789 25.60 -10.70 -8.32
N SER A 790 25.07 -9.69 -7.64
CA SER A 790 25.73 -8.39 -7.54
C SER A 790 26.87 -8.37 -6.53
N PRO A 791 27.78 -7.38 -6.65
CA PRO A 791 28.75 -7.10 -5.60
C PRO A 791 28.05 -6.76 -4.28
N PRO A 792 28.64 -7.09 -3.11
CA PRO A 792 28.01 -6.84 -1.82
C PRO A 792 27.76 -5.34 -1.58
N VAL A 793 26.56 -4.99 -1.09
CA VAL A 793 26.28 -3.73 -0.38
C VAL A 793 26.65 -3.91 1.09
N HIS A 794 27.15 -2.85 1.70
CA HIS A 794 27.48 -2.82 3.12
C HIS A 794 26.39 -2.06 3.86
N ILE A 795 25.74 -2.73 4.81
CA ILE A 795 24.61 -2.20 5.57
C ILE A 795 25.09 -1.99 6.99
N SER A 796 25.10 -0.73 7.41
CA SER A 796 25.51 -0.38 8.76
C SER A 796 24.36 -0.62 9.76
N PRO A 797 24.66 -0.73 11.06
CA PRO A 797 23.63 -0.73 12.10
C PRO A 797 22.74 0.52 12.06
N LEU A 798 23.26 1.65 11.56
CA LEU A 798 22.50 2.88 11.42
C LEU A 798 21.39 2.73 10.36
N ASP A 799 21.61 1.94 9.31
CA ASP A 799 20.61 1.73 8.24
C ASP A 799 19.37 0.97 8.73
N LEU A 800 19.52 0.21 9.82
CA LEU A 800 18.48 -0.69 10.34
C LEU A 800 17.57 -0.04 11.39
N GLY A 801 17.92 1.18 11.84
CA GLY A 801 17.23 1.87 12.92
C GLY A 801 17.59 1.38 14.34
N PRO A 802 17.21 2.13 15.38
CA PRO A 802 17.66 1.94 16.76
C PRO A 802 17.31 0.56 17.34
N LYS A 803 16.13 0.01 17.03
CA LYS A 803 15.68 -1.30 17.53
C LYS A 803 16.55 -2.47 17.06
N TYR A 804 17.13 -2.36 15.86
CA TYR A 804 17.91 -3.42 15.23
C TYR A 804 19.41 -3.21 15.40
N ALA A 805 19.85 -1.95 15.48
CA ALA A 805 21.24 -1.60 15.76
C ALA A 805 21.77 -2.29 17.04
N ASP A 806 20.96 -2.32 18.11
CA ASP A 806 21.36 -2.93 19.38
C ASP A 806 21.46 -4.47 19.32
N LYS A 807 20.77 -5.12 18.39
CA LYS A 807 20.74 -6.59 18.26
C LYS A 807 21.91 -7.16 17.44
N LEU A 808 22.39 -6.41 16.46
CA LEU A 808 23.34 -6.90 15.44
C LEU A 808 24.80 -6.49 15.70
N GLY A 809 25.05 -5.66 16.71
CA GLY A 809 26.39 -5.16 17.06
C GLY A 809 26.88 -4.08 16.08
N PRO A 810 28.13 -3.58 16.25
CA PRO A 810 28.65 -2.42 15.52
C PRO A 810 29.16 -2.71 14.09
N GLY A 811 29.14 -3.97 13.65
CA GLY A 811 29.70 -4.38 12.36
C GLY A 811 28.79 -4.06 11.18
N PHE A 812 29.38 -3.79 10.01
CA PHE A 812 28.65 -3.77 8.76
C PHE A 812 28.21 -5.18 8.38
N GLN A 813 26.97 -5.31 7.92
CA GLN A 813 26.44 -6.54 7.33
C GLN A 813 26.58 -6.46 5.81
N GLU A 814 27.08 -7.54 5.20
CA GLU A 814 27.16 -7.63 3.75
C GLU A 814 25.90 -8.29 3.19
N TYR A 815 25.34 -7.69 2.15
CA TYR A 815 24.23 -8.27 1.40
C TYR A 815 24.55 -8.25 -0.10
N SER A 816 24.32 -9.35 -0.80
CA SER A 816 24.47 -9.42 -2.26
C SER A 816 23.15 -9.83 -2.88
N LYS A 817 22.64 -9.03 -3.81
CA LYS A 817 21.38 -9.34 -4.49
C LYS A 817 21.62 -10.42 -5.54
N THR A 818 20.69 -11.38 -5.60
CA THR A 818 20.65 -12.38 -6.66
C THR A 818 19.50 -12.05 -7.60
N TYR A 819 19.82 -11.82 -8.86
CA TYR A 819 18.87 -11.60 -9.95
C TYR A 819 18.68 -12.92 -10.71
N PRO A 820 17.56 -13.63 -10.52
CA PRO A 820 17.32 -14.91 -11.17
C PRO A 820 17.08 -14.76 -12.69
N GLU A 821 17.02 -15.89 -13.38
CA GLU A 821 16.94 -15.99 -14.85
C GLU A 821 15.76 -15.24 -15.47
N ASN A 822 14.64 -15.15 -14.74
CA ASN A 822 13.40 -14.49 -15.17
C ASN A 822 13.24 -13.06 -14.60
N TYR A 823 14.22 -12.54 -13.86
CA TYR A 823 14.15 -11.21 -13.22
C TYR A 823 13.77 -10.11 -14.20
N CYS A 824 14.45 -10.04 -15.36
CA CYS A 824 14.20 -8.97 -16.34
C CYS A 824 12.75 -9.01 -16.85
N LEU A 825 12.24 -10.20 -17.18
CA LEU A 825 10.84 -10.36 -17.61
C LEU A 825 9.88 -9.96 -16.49
N ALA A 826 10.13 -10.41 -15.26
CA ALA A 826 9.28 -10.11 -14.12
C ALA A 826 9.26 -8.61 -13.80
N GLN A 827 10.42 -7.96 -13.75
CA GLN A 827 10.57 -6.53 -13.49
C GLN A 827 9.92 -5.69 -14.59
N LEU A 828 9.98 -6.11 -15.86
CA LEU A 828 9.30 -5.42 -16.97
C LEU A 828 7.77 -5.56 -16.91
N ILE A 829 7.26 -6.71 -16.44
CA ILE A 829 5.82 -6.91 -16.24
C ILE A 829 5.30 -6.15 -15.02
N TYR A 830 6.12 -5.93 -14.00
CA TYR A 830 5.78 -5.15 -12.80
C TYR A 830 6.52 -3.81 -12.75
N TRP A 831 6.70 -3.17 -13.90
CA TRP A 831 7.46 -1.93 -14.05
C TRP A 831 7.01 -0.80 -13.10
N TYR A 832 5.74 -0.80 -12.68
CA TYR A 832 5.15 0.20 -11.77
C TYR A 832 5.41 -0.09 -10.28
N SER A 833 6.08 -1.19 -9.93
CA SER A 833 6.29 -1.65 -8.56
C SER A 833 7.76 -1.96 -8.31
N GLN A 834 8.34 -1.37 -7.26
CA GLN A 834 9.78 -1.44 -6.99
C GLN A 834 10.14 -2.19 -5.70
N ASN A 835 9.15 -2.48 -4.85
CA ASN A 835 9.34 -2.99 -3.48
C ASN A 835 9.03 -4.48 -3.30
N ALA A 836 8.52 -5.15 -4.33
CA ALA A 836 8.13 -6.56 -4.30
C ALA A 836 9.11 -7.43 -5.08
N GLU A 837 9.28 -8.69 -4.67
CA GLU A 837 9.96 -9.71 -5.48
C GLU A 837 9.13 -10.01 -6.73
N PRO A 838 9.54 -9.51 -7.92
CA PRO A 838 8.67 -9.50 -9.09
C PRO A 838 8.39 -10.92 -9.61
N GLU A 839 9.29 -11.88 -9.41
CA GLU A 839 9.22 -13.25 -9.91
C GLU A 839 8.14 -14.07 -9.19
N SER A 840 8.13 -14.02 -7.85
CA SER A 840 7.11 -14.69 -7.04
C SER A 840 5.72 -14.20 -7.41
N ARG A 841 5.58 -12.87 -7.58
CA ARG A 841 4.33 -12.23 -8.03
C ARG A 841 3.93 -12.69 -9.43
N LEU A 842 4.88 -12.79 -10.36
CA LEU A 842 4.66 -13.22 -11.74
C LEU A 842 4.13 -14.65 -11.82
N THR A 843 4.76 -15.59 -11.10
CA THR A 843 4.36 -16.99 -11.05
C THR A 843 2.93 -17.15 -10.53
N ARG A 844 2.54 -16.35 -9.53
CA ARG A 844 1.17 -16.34 -9.01
C ARG A 844 0.17 -15.74 -10.00
N ALA A 845 0.52 -14.62 -10.64
CA ALA A 845 -0.39 -13.88 -11.50
C ALA A 845 -0.71 -14.57 -12.83
N ARG A 846 0.16 -15.47 -13.32
CA ARG A 846 -0.01 -16.16 -14.62
C ARG A 846 -1.02 -17.31 -14.60
N LYS A 847 -1.34 -17.85 -13.42
CA LYS A 847 -2.13 -19.09 -13.27
C LYS A 847 -3.54 -18.93 -13.84
N GLY A 848 -3.85 -19.70 -14.88
CA GLY A 848 -5.17 -19.78 -15.50
C GLY A 848 -5.50 -18.68 -16.52
N CYS A 849 -4.82 -17.53 -16.47
CA CYS A 849 -4.98 -16.47 -17.47
C CYS A 849 -3.92 -16.53 -18.57
N MET A 850 -2.65 -16.75 -18.22
CA MET A 850 -1.50 -16.86 -19.14
C MET A 850 -1.06 -18.31 -19.37
N SER A 851 -1.25 -19.16 -18.36
CA SER A 851 -0.93 -20.59 -18.41
C SER A 851 -2.18 -21.36 -18.03
N LEU A 852 -2.68 -22.21 -18.94
CA LEU A 852 -3.80 -23.09 -18.63
C LEU A 852 -3.37 -24.14 -17.59
N PRO A 853 -4.34 -24.80 -16.92
CA PRO A 853 -4.03 -25.89 -16.00
C PRO A 853 -3.17 -26.98 -16.65
N ASP A 854 -2.30 -27.57 -15.85
CA ASP A 854 -1.55 -28.75 -16.22
C ASP A 854 -2.49 -29.94 -16.44
N VAL A 855 -2.22 -30.77 -17.44
CA VAL A 855 -3.10 -31.89 -17.79
C VAL A 855 -3.21 -32.93 -16.66
N SER A 856 -2.19 -33.05 -15.81
CA SER A 856 -2.22 -33.92 -14.62
C SER A 856 -3.23 -33.49 -13.56
N SER A 857 -3.79 -32.26 -13.66
CA SER A 857 -4.94 -31.81 -12.86
C SER A 857 -6.12 -32.80 -12.88
N PHE A 858 -6.21 -33.58 -13.96
CA PHE A 858 -7.34 -34.46 -14.26
C PHE A 858 -7.08 -35.94 -13.96
N TYR A 859 -5.90 -36.27 -13.43
CA TYR A 859 -5.44 -37.64 -13.22
C TYR A 859 -4.81 -37.79 -11.83
N VAL A 860 -5.31 -38.76 -11.04
CA VAL A 860 -4.90 -38.94 -9.64
C VAL A 860 -3.61 -39.77 -9.53
N LYS A 861 -2.54 -39.16 -8.99
CA LYS A 861 -1.22 -39.82 -8.81
C LYS A 861 -1.14 -40.81 -7.62
N SER A 862 -1.97 -40.71 -6.57
CA SER A 862 -2.04 -41.68 -5.46
C SER A 862 -3.33 -41.59 -4.60
N VAL A 863 -3.65 -42.65 -3.85
CA VAL A 863 -4.98 -42.95 -3.26
C VAL A 863 -5.27 -42.17 -1.97
N LYS A 864 -5.99 -41.05 -2.10
CA LYS A 864 -7.07 -40.59 -1.18
C LYS A 864 -7.78 -39.38 -1.82
N PRO A 865 -8.90 -39.58 -2.54
CA PRO A 865 -9.66 -38.47 -3.10
C PRO A 865 -10.40 -37.75 -1.98
N THR A 866 -10.16 -36.45 -1.79
CA THR A 866 -11.12 -35.59 -1.10
C THR A 866 -12.32 -35.35 -2.01
N GLN A 867 -13.53 -35.32 -1.45
CA GLN A 867 -14.81 -35.14 -2.17
C GLN A 867 -14.91 -33.81 -2.96
N GLU A 868 -13.95 -32.90 -2.78
CA GLU A 868 -13.94 -31.54 -3.33
C GLU A 868 -13.34 -31.44 -4.76
N ARG A 869 -12.87 -32.56 -5.34
CA ARG A 869 -12.25 -32.59 -6.68
C ARG A 869 -13.20 -33.05 -7.81
N VAL A 870 -14.40 -32.50 -7.92
CA VAL A 870 -15.35 -32.89 -8.98
C VAL A 870 -15.28 -31.93 -10.17
N TYR A 871 -14.70 -32.37 -11.30
CA TYR A 871 -14.86 -31.70 -12.58
C TYR A 871 -16.27 -31.94 -13.12
N GLY A 872 -17.07 -30.88 -13.22
CA GLY A 872 -18.44 -30.96 -13.73
C GLY A 872 -18.97 -29.60 -14.22
N THR A 873 -20.26 -29.53 -14.50
CA THR A 873 -20.89 -28.34 -15.12
C THR A 873 -20.68 -27.05 -14.31
N ARG A 874 -20.64 -27.12 -12.97
CA ARG A 874 -20.36 -25.94 -12.12
C ARG A 874 -18.94 -25.42 -12.33
N THR A 875 -17.97 -26.32 -12.48
CA THR A 875 -16.56 -26.01 -12.74
C THR A 875 -16.38 -25.36 -14.10
N VAL A 876 -16.99 -25.93 -15.15
CA VAL A 876 -16.97 -25.36 -16.51
C VAL A 876 -17.64 -23.98 -16.55
N ARG A 877 -18.78 -23.81 -15.86
CA ARG A 877 -19.47 -22.50 -15.78
C ARG A 877 -18.60 -21.46 -15.07
N PHE A 878 -17.92 -21.85 -14.00
CA PHE A 878 -16.98 -20.97 -13.31
C PHE A 878 -15.80 -20.58 -14.20
N MET A 879 -15.18 -21.57 -14.87
CA MET A 879 -14.10 -21.37 -15.83
C MET A 879 -14.50 -20.38 -16.92
N LEU A 880 -15.62 -20.62 -17.62
CA LEU A 880 -16.15 -19.72 -18.64
C LEU A 880 -16.43 -18.32 -18.08
N SER A 881 -17.03 -18.21 -16.89
CA SER A 881 -17.28 -16.91 -16.27
C SER A 881 -16.00 -16.16 -15.93
N ARG A 882 -14.93 -16.85 -15.51
CA ARG A 882 -13.61 -16.23 -15.28
C ARG A 882 -13.00 -15.77 -16.59
N MET A 883 -12.99 -16.63 -17.61
CA MET A 883 -12.43 -16.30 -18.94
C MET A 883 -13.16 -15.12 -19.60
N GLU A 884 -14.49 -15.06 -19.52
CA GLU A 884 -15.29 -14.01 -20.18
C GLU A 884 -15.30 -12.68 -19.41
N LYS A 885 -15.36 -12.70 -18.06
CA LYS A 885 -15.58 -11.49 -17.25
C LYS A 885 -14.34 -10.97 -16.51
N GLN A 886 -13.36 -11.85 -16.28
CA GLN A 886 -12.20 -11.57 -15.43
C GLN A 886 -10.94 -12.21 -16.02
N ALA A 887 -10.77 -12.09 -17.34
CA ALA A 887 -9.74 -12.76 -18.13
C ALA A 887 -8.32 -12.56 -17.58
N GLN A 888 -8.03 -11.38 -17.03
CA GLN A 888 -6.71 -11.01 -16.52
C GLN A 888 -6.44 -11.48 -15.08
N ARG A 889 -7.46 -12.02 -14.36
CA ARG A 889 -7.29 -12.46 -12.97
C ARG A 889 -6.78 -13.91 -12.93
N PRO A 890 -5.86 -14.23 -12.00
CA PRO A 890 -5.43 -15.61 -11.81
C PRO A 890 -6.59 -16.48 -11.32
N TRP A 891 -6.57 -17.74 -11.69
CA TRP A 891 -7.56 -18.72 -11.23
C TRP A 891 -7.26 -19.12 -9.78
N PRO A 892 -8.28 -19.32 -8.93
CA PRO A 892 -8.07 -19.63 -7.52
C PRO A 892 -7.52 -21.05 -7.33
N LYS A 893 -6.78 -21.26 -6.23
CA LYS A 893 -6.09 -22.52 -5.90
C LYS A 893 -7.05 -23.63 -5.40
N ASP A 894 -8.32 -23.31 -5.13
CA ASP A 894 -9.29 -24.14 -4.40
C ASP A 894 -9.99 -25.22 -5.23
N ARG A 895 -9.69 -25.33 -6.53
CA ARG A 895 -10.56 -26.06 -7.47
C ARG A 895 -9.74 -26.86 -8.46
N ILE A 896 -9.39 -28.12 -8.19
CA ILE A 896 -8.88 -29.14 -9.13
C ILE A 896 -7.65 -28.81 -10.02
N TRP A 897 -7.28 -27.55 -10.24
CA TRP A 897 -6.30 -27.09 -11.19
C TRP A 897 -4.93 -27.09 -10.53
N VAL A 898 -4.02 -27.85 -11.12
CA VAL A 898 -2.59 -27.76 -10.87
C VAL A 898 -2.01 -26.87 -11.96
N PHE A 899 -1.12 -25.96 -11.59
CA PHE A 899 -0.40 -25.10 -12.53
C PHE A 899 1.09 -25.32 -12.33
N LYS A 900 1.84 -25.41 -13.43
CA LYS A 900 3.29 -25.44 -13.37
C LYS A 900 3.82 -24.12 -12.81
N SER A 901 4.85 -24.21 -11.98
CA SER A 901 5.64 -23.05 -11.54
C SER A 901 6.37 -22.42 -12.72
N ASP A 902 6.93 -23.26 -13.60
CA ASP A 902 7.70 -22.83 -14.77
C ASP A 902 7.24 -23.57 -16.04
N PRO A 903 6.30 -22.99 -16.81
CA PRO A 903 5.78 -23.62 -18.02
C PRO A 903 6.70 -23.36 -19.24
N ARG A 904 6.99 -24.42 -20.01
CA ARG A 904 7.80 -24.37 -21.25
C ARG A 904 7.29 -23.38 -22.31
N PHE A 905 5.98 -23.15 -22.32
CA PHE A 905 5.33 -22.20 -23.21
C PHE A 905 4.11 -21.58 -22.52
N PHE A 906 3.66 -20.46 -23.08
CA PHE A 906 2.47 -19.73 -22.71
C PHE A 906 1.57 -19.62 -23.94
N GLY A 907 0.26 -19.52 -23.70
CA GLY A 907 -0.74 -19.41 -24.75
C GLY A 907 -2.10 -19.74 -24.19
N THR A 908 -3.04 -18.80 -24.30
CA THR A 908 -4.43 -19.00 -23.89
C THR A 908 -5.37 -18.24 -24.84
N PRO A 909 -6.64 -18.68 -24.95
CA PRO A 909 -7.65 -17.92 -25.70
C PRO A 909 -7.88 -16.51 -25.15
N MET A 910 -7.61 -16.29 -23.84
CA MET A 910 -7.71 -14.98 -23.20
C MET A 910 -6.58 -14.05 -23.65
N MET A 911 -5.36 -14.59 -23.79
CA MET A 911 -4.25 -13.83 -24.34
C MET A 911 -4.50 -13.44 -25.79
N ASP A 912 -5.04 -14.37 -26.61
CA ASP A 912 -5.42 -14.06 -27.99
C ASP A 912 -6.49 -12.98 -28.09
N ALA A 913 -7.46 -12.98 -27.17
CA ALA A 913 -8.48 -11.94 -27.09
C ALA A 913 -7.86 -10.55 -26.84
N VAL A 914 -6.87 -10.47 -25.94
CA VAL A 914 -6.15 -9.21 -25.65
C VAL A 914 -5.29 -8.77 -26.83
N LEU A 915 -4.54 -9.69 -27.45
CA LEU A 915 -3.74 -9.43 -28.65
C LEU A 915 -4.58 -8.92 -29.83
N ASN A 916 -5.85 -9.35 -29.92
CA ASN A 916 -6.80 -8.89 -30.92
C ASN A 916 -7.67 -7.72 -30.42
N ASN A 917 -7.05 -6.73 -29.74
CA ASN A 917 -7.70 -5.51 -29.24
C ASN A 917 -8.90 -5.77 -28.30
N ASN A 918 -8.72 -6.65 -27.31
CA ASN A 918 -9.75 -7.04 -26.35
C ASN A 918 -11.03 -7.58 -27.02
N SER A 919 -10.87 -8.35 -28.11
CA SER A 919 -11.99 -9.02 -28.80
C SER A 919 -12.65 -10.07 -27.89
N PRO A 920 -13.95 -10.37 -28.07
CA PRO A 920 -14.58 -11.51 -27.41
C PRO A 920 -13.85 -12.82 -27.71
N LEU A 921 -13.91 -13.77 -26.76
CA LEU A 921 -13.42 -15.13 -26.97
C LEU A 921 -14.09 -15.79 -28.17
N ASP A 922 -13.40 -16.76 -28.77
CA ASP A 922 -13.90 -17.48 -29.94
C ASP A 922 -15.27 -18.12 -29.67
N LYS A 923 -16.23 -17.82 -30.55
CA LYS A 923 -17.63 -18.22 -30.37
C LYS A 923 -17.82 -19.73 -30.49
N GLU A 924 -17.09 -20.39 -31.38
CA GLU A 924 -17.18 -21.84 -31.56
C GLU A 924 -16.60 -22.55 -30.35
N MET A 925 -15.44 -22.07 -29.87
CA MET A 925 -14.81 -22.58 -28.66
C MET A 925 -15.78 -22.53 -27.47
N VAL A 926 -16.31 -21.33 -27.20
CA VAL A 926 -17.20 -21.06 -26.07
C VAL A 926 -18.53 -21.82 -26.22
N HIS A 927 -19.08 -21.89 -27.43
CA HIS A 927 -20.32 -22.61 -27.68
C HIS A 927 -20.17 -24.10 -27.37
N TRP A 928 -19.11 -24.73 -27.88
CA TRP A 928 -18.84 -26.15 -27.63
C TRP A 928 -18.68 -26.45 -26.14
N LEU A 929 -17.89 -25.63 -25.40
CA LEU A 929 -17.74 -25.80 -23.95
C LEU A 929 -19.07 -25.68 -23.18
N LYS A 930 -20.01 -24.86 -23.69
CA LYS A 930 -21.34 -24.66 -23.07
C LYS A 930 -22.32 -25.80 -23.40
N THR A 931 -22.23 -26.41 -24.57
CA THR A 931 -23.23 -27.37 -25.08
C THR A 931 -22.78 -28.83 -25.09
N ARG A 932 -21.48 -29.09 -24.90
CA ARG A 932 -20.92 -30.45 -24.88
C ARG A 932 -21.60 -31.33 -23.83
N SER A 933 -21.82 -32.60 -24.16
CA SER A 933 -22.44 -33.59 -23.27
C SER A 933 -21.56 -33.89 -22.05
N ASN A 934 -22.18 -34.13 -20.90
CA ASN A 934 -21.47 -34.67 -19.73
C ASN A 934 -21.17 -36.15 -19.98
N VAL A 935 -19.88 -36.52 -20.03
CA VAL A 935 -19.44 -37.93 -20.24
C VAL A 935 -19.47 -38.71 -18.92
N PHE A 936 -19.27 -38.02 -17.79
CA PHE A 936 -19.37 -38.59 -16.46
C PHE A 936 -20.53 -37.97 -15.68
N LEU A 937 -21.43 -38.80 -15.17
CA LEU A 937 -22.63 -38.36 -14.46
C LEU A 937 -22.55 -38.45 -12.92
N GLY A 938 -21.44 -38.98 -12.38
CA GLY A 938 -21.31 -39.26 -10.96
C GLY A 938 -21.85 -40.63 -10.60
#